data_AF-A0A1F8PSK8-F1
#
_entry.id   AF-A0A1F8PSK8-F1
#
_cell.length_a   1.000
_cell.length_b   1.000
_cell.length_c   1.000
_cell.angle_alpha   90.00
_cell.angle_beta   90.00
_cell.angle_gamma   90.00
#
_symmetry.space_group_name_H-M   'P 1'
#
loop_
_entity.id
_entity.type
_entity.pdbx_description
1 polymer ?
#
loop_
_entity_poly.entity_id
_entity_poly.type
_entity_poly.pdbx_seq_one_letter_code
_entity_poly.pdbx_strand_id
1 'polypeptide(L)'
;MMRRSTANLRALLSVLLVTGFITGLTLPSIALSMARRVVRAAPQHASALDVIINEVAWAGTATSGADEWIELFNPGSTSIDLTNWQLISSDASPNIVFGNLLNVCTPDCTIPAGGYFLLERDGDDTISDVNANLIYSGELINTGEILTLFDDSSNPIDLANSDGGDWPAGGLSNQNSMERIAIVAENSAAWRSNDGCTKNGTAADLSSPIYGTPKQRNSQAFSSLDIVINEVAWAGTLASDDDEWIELYNSTSASINLGCGWTLVADEGGPDISLFGSIPGGGYFLLERLRQQVTDVPADQIYSGSLEDAGEVLRLRAPDGSVIDTANSDSGGWPAGSVPSTGSMERMDDDPTAAIGNPLPDAPLSWLTNVQPALSLNHYDAAHQKIQGTPKEVNWGFSVTHTPTPTPAGALSILINEVAWMGTLYSSNDEWIELYNPGATPINLLSWTLKSVTDTNTNIPLSGTIPAGGYFVIAANASVFDTDPVVNCVVPPAADLIPDLVYNLSLNNEGEVLRLIDPSNAIVDTANSDGGAWPAGVAAPTYATMERRGVQSDGFFAWSTYSHPANSSTPAPPPFPNPVVCDHGDDLIKGTPRQANWGLSVTQTPTFTATPPRTATPTRTPTKRPTATAYLSRLVLINEFLPRPGSDWNHDGLINVYDEFIEVINADSVDINLKGWQLDDVANSGSEPFVLPDKVLKPGQRAVYYGLQSNILLSDGGDTVRLIRSNGEVADLQDYKFARFPDVSECQYPEGPGYFGVWRQDCFPTPGTANKLTGDLPPIPEELGLVEPVCLLPDTLIEDFRLAECNGYGAEMWNTWYWDKYGWGPGKNVEENNSQWEAWVE
;
A
#
# COMPACT_ATOMS: atom_id res chain seq x y z
N MET A 1 -88.53 18.87 4.87
CA MET A 1 -88.39 20.31 5.22
C MET A 1 -87.98 20.40 6.69
N MET A 2 -86.91 21.14 6.99
CA MET A 2 -86.41 21.59 8.31
C MET A 2 -86.08 20.49 9.36
N ARG A 3 -84.80 20.12 9.56
CA ARG A 3 -83.73 20.72 10.38
C ARG A 3 -83.99 20.78 11.90
N ARG A 4 -83.10 20.06 12.61
CA ARG A 4 -82.29 20.40 13.81
C ARG A 4 -82.72 19.91 15.21
N SER A 5 -81.66 19.41 15.89
CA SER A 5 -81.34 19.50 17.32
C SER A 5 -82.12 18.55 18.25
N THR A 6 -81.54 17.39 18.62
CA THR A 6 -80.84 17.13 19.90
C THR A 6 -81.57 17.74 21.11
N ALA A 7 -81.98 16.99 22.13
CA ALA A 7 -81.18 16.03 22.87
C ALA A 7 -82.06 15.31 23.91
N ASN A 8 -81.56 14.17 24.41
CA ASN A 8 -81.75 13.71 25.79
C ASN A 8 -83.17 13.19 26.15
N LEU A 9 -83.34 12.15 26.95
CA LEU A 9 -82.45 11.44 27.86
C LEU A 9 -83.22 10.17 28.28
N ARG A 10 -82.52 9.04 28.40
CA ARG A 10 -82.82 7.96 29.36
C ARG A 10 -84.20 7.30 29.25
N ALA A 11 -84.36 6.37 28.31
CA ALA A 11 -85.22 5.20 28.47
C ALA A 11 -84.98 4.18 27.33
N LEU A 12 -83.85 3.46 27.33
CA LEU A 12 -83.72 2.20 26.58
C LEU A 12 -82.56 1.37 27.14
N LEU A 13 -82.69 1.06 28.43
CA LEU A 13 -81.98 -0.03 29.07
C LEU A 13 -83.09 -0.98 29.53
N SER A 14 -83.40 -2.02 28.75
CA SER A 14 -84.12 -3.27 29.15
C SER A 14 -84.73 -4.03 27.96
N VAL A 15 -83.98 -4.31 26.88
CA VAL A 15 -84.29 -5.46 25.99
C VAL A 15 -82.99 -6.00 25.39
N LEU A 16 -82.16 -6.67 26.20
CA LEU A 16 -81.20 -7.68 25.74
C LEU A 16 -80.51 -8.31 26.95
N LEU A 17 -81.14 -9.29 27.55
CA LEU A 17 -80.47 -10.24 28.42
C LEU A 17 -81.21 -11.57 28.32
N VAL A 18 -80.43 -12.63 28.10
CA VAL A 18 -80.80 -14.04 27.87
C VAL A 18 -81.04 -14.41 26.39
N THR A 19 -79.93 -14.57 25.65
CA THR A 19 -79.55 -15.82 24.97
C THR A 19 -78.09 -15.72 24.55
N GLY A 20 -77.20 -16.04 25.48
CA GLY A 20 -75.80 -16.32 25.19
C GLY A 20 -75.46 -17.68 25.76
N PHE A 21 -75.06 -18.63 24.91
CA PHE A 21 -73.93 -19.56 25.11
C PHE A 21 -73.88 -20.60 23.97
N ILE A 22 -72.66 -20.94 23.57
CA ILE A 22 -72.24 -22.07 22.69
C ILE A 22 -72.19 -21.77 21.18
N THR A 23 -71.02 -21.36 20.69
CA THR A 23 -70.09 -22.20 19.87
C THR A 23 -68.82 -21.38 19.61
N GLY A 24 -67.71 -21.78 20.22
CA GLY A 24 -66.39 -21.33 19.81
C GLY A 24 -65.89 -22.13 18.61
N LEU A 25 -64.97 -21.54 17.84
CA LEU A 25 -63.81 -22.20 17.23
C LEU A 25 -62.99 -21.14 16.45
N THR A 26 -61.78 -20.90 16.96
CA THR A 26 -60.52 -20.54 16.26
C THR A 26 -60.52 -19.38 15.24
N LEU A 27 -60.10 -18.20 15.70
CA LEU A 27 -59.40 -17.22 14.86
C LEU A 27 -57.89 -17.28 15.20
N PRO A 28 -56.99 -17.33 14.21
CA PRO A 28 -55.56 -17.31 14.44
C PRO A 28 -55.13 -15.93 14.95
N SER A 29 -54.20 -15.93 15.92
CA SER A 29 -53.51 -14.75 16.39
C SER A 29 -52.86 -14.03 15.21
N ILE A 30 -53.31 -12.81 14.90
CA ILE A 30 -52.58 -11.90 14.04
C ILE A 30 -51.33 -11.49 14.83
N ALA A 31 -50.24 -12.23 14.63
CA ALA A 31 -48.92 -11.77 14.99
C ALA A 31 -48.61 -10.58 14.10
N LEU A 32 -48.67 -9.39 14.68
CA LEU A 32 -48.17 -8.17 14.06
C LEU A 32 -46.66 -8.38 13.86
N SER A 33 -46.27 -8.78 12.65
CA SER A 33 -44.87 -8.87 12.24
C SER A 33 -44.25 -7.48 12.45
N MET A 34 -43.37 -7.37 13.44
CA MET A 34 -42.40 -6.29 13.47
C MET A 34 -41.46 -6.54 12.28
N ALA A 35 -41.79 -5.94 11.13
CA ALA A 35 -40.82 -5.77 10.07
C ALA A 35 -39.66 -4.97 10.64
N ARG A 36 -38.57 -5.66 11.03
CA ARG A 36 -37.26 -5.05 11.21
C ARG A 36 -36.97 -4.34 9.89
N ARG A 37 -37.06 -3.01 9.87
CA ARG A 37 -36.39 -2.22 8.84
C ARG A 37 -34.90 -2.47 9.03
N VAL A 38 -34.36 -3.36 8.21
CA VAL A 38 -32.92 -3.36 7.93
C VAL A 38 -32.65 -2.00 7.31
N VAL A 39 -31.88 -1.18 8.00
CA VAL A 39 -31.30 0.03 7.41
C VAL A 39 -30.25 -0.50 6.43
N ARG A 40 -30.60 -0.62 5.15
CA ARG A 40 -29.61 -0.83 4.11
C ARG A 40 -28.82 0.48 3.98
N ALA A 41 -27.50 0.38 3.87
CA ALA A 41 -26.68 1.50 3.43
C ALA A 41 -27.26 2.07 2.12
N ALA A 42 -27.06 3.36 1.86
CA ALA A 42 -27.35 3.90 0.54
C ALA A 42 -26.58 3.06 -0.51
N PRO A 43 -27.16 2.78 -1.70
CA PRO A 43 -26.45 2.01 -2.72
C PRO A 43 -25.13 2.71 -3.00
N GLN A 44 -24.03 2.00 -2.76
CA GLN A 44 -22.74 2.38 -3.32
C GLN A 44 -22.88 2.17 -4.82
N HIS A 45 -22.64 3.21 -5.63
CA HIS A 45 -22.59 3.05 -7.07
C HIS A 45 -21.51 2.01 -7.39
N ALA A 46 -21.86 1.00 -8.18
CA ALA A 46 -20.90 0.02 -8.64
C ALA A 46 -19.89 0.69 -9.58
N SER A 47 -18.62 0.36 -9.38
CA SER A 47 -17.53 0.74 -10.26
C SER A 47 -17.36 -0.29 -11.37
N ALA A 48 -16.64 0.07 -12.44
CA ALA A 48 -16.28 -0.88 -13.48
C ALA A 48 -15.58 -2.10 -12.85
N LEU A 49 -15.94 -3.30 -13.33
CA LEU A 49 -15.46 -4.61 -12.85
C LEU A 49 -15.89 -5.02 -11.43
N ASP A 50 -16.77 -4.26 -10.75
CA ASP A 50 -17.36 -4.71 -9.47
C ASP A 50 -18.21 -5.99 -9.66
N VAL A 51 -18.79 -6.17 -10.84
CA VAL A 51 -19.42 -7.42 -11.31
C VAL A 51 -18.94 -7.66 -12.73
N ILE A 52 -18.42 -8.84 -13.02
CA ILE A 52 -17.92 -9.20 -14.34
C ILE A 52 -18.82 -10.24 -15.00
N ILE A 53 -18.92 -10.18 -16.33
CA ILE A 53 -19.39 -11.29 -17.16
C ILE A 53 -18.29 -12.34 -17.09
N ASN A 54 -18.60 -13.46 -16.43
CA ASN A 54 -17.66 -14.49 -16.04
C ASN A 54 -17.58 -15.63 -17.05
N GLU A 55 -18.74 -16.06 -17.57
CA GLU A 55 -18.83 -17.19 -18.46
C GLU A 55 -20.03 -17.03 -19.41
N VAL A 56 -19.85 -17.40 -20.67
CA VAL A 56 -20.88 -17.29 -21.71
C VAL A 56 -20.90 -18.57 -22.53
N ALA A 57 -21.97 -19.36 -22.43
CA ALA A 57 -22.19 -20.55 -23.24
C ALA A 57 -23.03 -20.23 -24.48
N TRP A 58 -22.49 -19.39 -25.34
CA TRP A 58 -23.13 -18.96 -26.59
C TRP A 58 -23.40 -20.10 -27.58
N ALA A 59 -22.70 -21.23 -27.44
CA ALA A 59 -22.88 -22.42 -28.28
C ALA A 59 -23.97 -23.38 -27.76
N GLY A 60 -24.57 -23.07 -26.61
CA GLY A 60 -25.53 -23.90 -25.91
C GLY A 60 -24.88 -25.11 -25.19
N THR A 61 -25.55 -26.25 -25.22
CA THR A 61 -25.04 -27.54 -24.71
C THR A 61 -24.95 -28.58 -25.83
N ALA A 62 -24.29 -29.71 -25.56
CA ALA A 62 -24.27 -30.85 -26.48
C ALA A 62 -25.67 -31.44 -26.76
N THR A 63 -26.64 -31.19 -25.88
CA THR A 63 -28.02 -31.62 -26.04
C THR A 63 -28.79 -30.68 -26.99
N SER A 64 -28.58 -29.37 -26.86
CA SER A 64 -29.24 -28.37 -27.70
C SER A 64 -28.44 -27.06 -27.76
N GLY A 65 -28.31 -26.50 -28.97
CA GLY A 65 -27.70 -25.19 -29.19
C GLY A 65 -28.56 -24.01 -28.73
N ALA A 66 -29.80 -24.25 -28.28
CA ALA A 66 -30.64 -23.24 -27.64
C ALA A 66 -30.46 -23.20 -26.11
N ASP A 67 -29.72 -24.16 -25.55
CA ASP A 67 -29.47 -24.28 -24.11
C ASP A 67 -28.32 -23.33 -23.73
N GLU A 68 -28.54 -22.03 -23.96
CA GLU A 68 -27.57 -20.95 -23.74
C GLU A 68 -27.66 -20.43 -22.31
N TRP A 69 -26.52 -20.05 -21.75
CA TRP A 69 -26.45 -19.46 -20.43
C TRP A 69 -25.33 -18.45 -20.30
N ILE A 70 -25.49 -17.55 -19.33
CA ILE A 70 -24.56 -16.47 -19.02
C ILE A 70 -24.34 -16.48 -17.51
N GLU A 71 -23.11 -16.29 -17.07
CA GLU A 71 -22.80 -16.15 -15.66
C GLU A 71 -22.12 -14.84 -15.35
N LEU A 72 -22.50 -14.24 -14.23
CA LEU A 72 -21.83 -13.10 -13.64
C LEU A 72 -21.05 -13.52 -12.39
N PHE A 73 -19.95 -12.83 -12.11
CA PHE A 73 -19.13 -13.05 -10.91
C PHE A 73 -18.88 -11.73 -10.17
N ASN A 74 -18.88 -11.79 -8.84
CA ASN A 74 -18.53 -10.67 -7.97
C ASN A 74 -17.14 -10.93 -7.35
N PRO A 75 -16.07 -10.32 -7.89
CA PRO A 75 -14.72 -10.47 -7.35
C PRO A 75 -14.51 -9.73 -6.03
N GLY A 76 -15.44 -8.86 -5.61
CA GLY A 76 -15.32 -8.05 -4.41
C GLY A 76 -15.55 -8.82 -3.11
N SER A 77 -15.21 -8.16 -2.00
CA SER A 77 -15.36 -8.69 -0.64
C SER A 77 -16.74 -8.43 -0.01
N THR A 78 -17.66 -7.79 -0.75
CA THR A 78 -19.02 -7.46 -0.30
C THR A 78 -20.07 -7.93 -1.30
N SER A 79 -21.24 -8.32 -0.82
CA SER A 79 -22.37 -8.68 -1.69
C SER A 79 -22.90 -7.49 -2.49
N ILE A 80 -23.29 -7.71 -3.74
CA ILE A 80 -23.84 -6.69 -4.65
C ILE A 80 -25.29 -7.06 -5.02
N ASP A 81 -26.19 -6.07 -4.98
CA ASP A 81 -27.60 -6.20 -5.36
C ASP A 81 -27.78 -5.69 -6.79
N LEU A 82 -28.13 -6.60 -7.71
CA LEU A 82 -28.30 -6.35 -9.14
C LEU A 82 -29.68 -5.80 -9.49
N THR A 83 -30.55 -5.52 -8.52
CA THR A 83 -31.93 -5.06 -8.82
C THR A 83 -31.91 -3.81 -9.70
N ASN A 84 -32.62 -3.85 -10.84
CA ASN A 84 -32.67 -2.85 -11.91
C ASN A 84 -31.40 -2.66 -12.75
N TRP A 85 -30.36 -3.47 -12.55
CA TRP A 85 -29.25 -3.53 -13.50
C TRP A 85 -29.75 -4.07 -14.84
N GLN A 86 -28.93 -3.92 -15.89
CA GLN A 86 -29.29 -4.36 -17.24
C GLN A 86 -28.12 -5.06 -17.93
N LEU A 87 -28.33 -6.27 -18.46
CA LEU A 87 -27.43 -6.92 -19.40
C LEU A 87 -28.07 -6.85 -20.80
N ILE A 88 -27.37 -6.27 -21.76
CA ILE A 88 -27.89 -6.07 -23.11
C ILE A 88 -26.87 -6.50 -24.17
N SER A 89 -27.36 -7.21 -25.19
CA SER A 89 -26.60 -7.44 -26.43
C SER A 89 -26.66 -6.25 -27.38
N SER A 90 -25.60 -6.05 -28.17
CA SER A 90 -25.53 -5.09 -29.27
C SER A 90 -26.65 -5.17 -30.30
N ASP A 91 -27.29 -6.33 -30.47
CA ASP A 91 -28.45 -6.50 -31.37
C ASP A 91 -29.81 -6.36 -30.66
N ALA A 92 -29.77 -6.02 -29.36
CA ALA A 92 -30.88 -5.93 -28.42
C ALA A 92 -31.55 -7.26 -28.01
N SER A 93 -30.94 -8.41 -28.28
CA SER A 93 -31.35 -9.74 -27.82
C SER A 93 -30.13 -10.56 -27.37
N PRO A 94 -29.98 -10.90 -26.08
CA PRO A 94 -30.91 -10.66 -24.99
C PRO A 94 -30.90 -9.22 -24.48
N ASN A 95 -32.00 -8.81 -23.84
CA ASN A 95 -32.13 -7.55 -23.11
C ASN A 95 -32.75 -7.83 -21.73
N ILE A 96 -31.89 -7.98 -20.74
CA ILE A 96 -32.22 -8.51 -19.42
C ILE A 96 -32.16 -7.37 -18.42
N VAL A 97 -33.31 -6.98 -17.86
CA VAL A 97 -33.36 -6.09 -16.70
C VAL A 97 -33.61 -6.92 -15.46
N PHE A 98 -32.66 -6.94 -14.53
CA PHE A 98 -32.66 -7.80 -13.35
C PHE A 98 -33.74 -7.39 -12.34
N GLY A 99 -34.54 -8.35 -11.87
CA GLY A 99 -35.53 -8.14 -10.81
C GLY A 99 -36.83 -7.48 -11.27
N ASN A 100 -37.07 -7.40 -12.58
CA ASN A 100 -38.35 -6.91 -13.12
C ASN A 100 -39.40 -8.05 -13.21
N LEU A 101 -40.60 -7.74 -13.71
CA LEU A 101 -41.70 -8.72 -13.81
C LEU A 101 -41.46 -9.86 -14.82
N LEU A 102 -40.53 -9.69 -15.75
CA LEU A 102 -40.21 -10.68 -16.79
C LEU A 102 -38.98 -11.52 -16.42
N ASN A 103 -38.02 -10.93 -15.71
CA ASN A 103 -36.73 -11.54 -15.35
C ASN A 103 -36.60 -11.55 -13.82
N VAL A 104 -37.34 -12.45 -13.19
CA VAL A 104 -37.39 -12.57 -11.72
C VAL A 104 -36.18 -13.35 -11.23
N CYS A 105 -35.48 -12.80 -10.22
CA CYS A 105 -34.33 -13.45 -9.60
C CYS A 105 -34.75 -14.46 -8.52
N THR A 106 -33.99 -15.54 -8.36
CA THR A 106 -34.19 -16.61 -7.38
C THR A 106 -32.91 -16.86 -6.56
N PRO A 107 -32.93 -16.75 -5.22
CA PRO A 107 -34.03 -16.27 -4.37
C PRO A 107 -34.22 -14.74 -4.39
N ASP A 108 -33.18 -13.99 -4.76
CA ASP A 108 -33.18 -12.55 -4.96
C ASP A 108 -32.05 -12.17 -5.95
N CYS A 109 -31.93 -10.88 -6.31
CA CYS A 109 -30.94 -10.40 -7.27
C CYS A 109 -29.58 -10.10 -6.62
N THR A 110 -29.24 -10.72 -5.49
CA THR A 110 -27.98 -10.47 -4.79
C THR A 110 -26.93 -11.50 -5.18
N ILE A 111 -25.73 -11.02 -5.55
CA ILE A 111 -24.55 -11.86 -5.71
C ILE A 111 -23.67 -11.69 -4.45
N PRO A 112 -23.38 -12.76 -3.68
CA PRO A 112 -22.46 -12.69 -2.55
C PRO A 112 -21.05 -12.25 -2.95
N ALA A 113 -20.23 -11.84 -1.98
CA ALA A 113 -18.80 -11.64 -2.17
C ALA A 113 -18.14 -12.94 -2.66
N GLY A 114 -17.34 -12.89 -3.73
CA GLY A 114 -16.79 -14.09 -4.37
C GLY A 114 -17.85 -15.05 -4.93
N GLY A 115 -19.09 -14.58 -5.11
CA GLY A 115 -20.22 -15.40 -5.55
C GLY A 115 -20.48 -15.30 -7.06
N TYR A 116 -21.26 -16.26 -7.56
CA TYR A 116 -21.68 -16.38 -8.96
C TYR A 116 -23.20 -16.16 -9.11
N PHE A 117 -23.63 -15.63 -10.25
CA PHE A 117 -25.03 -15.43 -10.60
C PHE A 117 -25.30 -15.99 -11.98
N LEU A 118 -26.00 -17.11 -12.03
CA LEU A 118 -26.26 -17.89 -13.25
C LEU A 118 -27.57 -17.48 -13.92
N LEU A 119 -27.52 -17.22 -15.23
CA LEU A 119 -28.67 -16.91 -16.07
C LEU A 119 -28.86 -18.02 -17.11
N GLU A 120 -30.03 -18.64 -17.15
CA GLU A 120 -30.38 -19.64 -18.18
C GLU A 120 -31.46 -19.12 -19.13
N ARG A 121 -31.35 -19.51 -20.40
CA ARG A 121 -32.31 -19.12 -21.42
C ARG A 121 -33.57 -19.99 -21.36
N ASP A 122 -34.73 -19.35 -21.38
CA ASP A 122 -36.09 -19.89 -21.56
C ASP A 122 -36.58 -20.95 -20.53
N GLY A 123 -35.70 -21.55 -19.73
CA GLY A 123 -36.02 -22.53 -18.69
C GLY A 123 -34.88 -22.75 -17.69
N ASP A 124 -35.22 -23.28 -16.51
CA ASP A 124 -34.28 -23.72 -15.45
C ASP A 124 -33.95 -25.22 -15.65
N ASP A 125 -33.62 -25.58 -16.87
CA ASP A 125 -33.37 -26.96 -17.32
C ASP A 125 -32.17 -27.09 -18.27
N THR A 126 -31.51 -25.98 -18.62
CA THR A 126 -30.27 -25.99 -19.40
C THR A 126 -29.20 -26.78 -18.64
N ILE A 127 -29.01 -26.45 -17.36
CA ILE A 127 -28.13 -27.16 -16.43
C ILE A 127 -29.00 -27.80 -15.35
N SER A 128 -29.44 -29.04 -15.63
CA SER A 128 -30.49 -29.75 -14.88
C SER A 128 -30.24 -29.96 -13.38
N ASP A 129 -28.99 -29.90 -12.92
CA ASP A 129 -28.54 -30.12 -11.54
C ASP A 129 -27.93 -28.87 -10.89
N VAL A 130 -27.94 -27.72 -11.57
CA VAL A 130 -27.46 -26.44 -11.04
C VAL A 130 -28.52 -25.36 -11.30
N ASN A 131 -29.32 -25.05 -10.30
CA ASN A 131 -30.40 -24.07 -10.45
C ASN A 131 -29.87 -22.70 -10.90
N ALA A 132 -30.53 -22.08 -11.86
CA ALA A 132 -30.31 -20.70 -12.27
C ALA A 132 -30.73 -19.70 -11.17
N ASN A 133 -30.08 -18.53 -11.19
CA ASN A 133 -30.50 -17.38 -10.41
C ASN A 133 -31.51 -16.50 -11.14
N LEU A 134 -31.60 -16.60 -12.47
CA LEU A 134 -32.56 -15.86 -13.28
C LEU A 134 -32.79 -16.60 -14.60
N ILE A 135 -34.04 -16.66 -15.05
CA ILE A 135 -34.38 -17.13 -16.39
C ILE A 135 -34.59 -15.92 -17.29
N TYR A 136 -33.96 -15.93 -18.47
CA TYR A 136 -34.07 -14.86 -19.45
C TYR A 136 -34.58 -15.38 -20.80
N SER A 137 -34.95 -14.46 -21.69
CA SER A 137 -35.28 -14.77 -23.08
C SER A 137 -34.47 -13.91 -24.04
N GLY A 138 -34.29 -14.42 -25.26
CA GLY A 138 -33.39 -13.87 -26.27
C GLY A 138 -32.26 -14.86 -26.55
N GLU A 139 -31.88 -14.98 -27.82
CA GLU A 139 -30.79 -15.85 -28.25
C GLU A 139 -29.45 -15.12 -28.28
N LEU A 140 -28.36 -15.87 -28.09
CA LEU A 140 -27.02 -15.39 -28.43
C LEU A 140 -26.68 -15.80 -29.87
N ILE A 141 -25.97 -14.95 -30.60
CA ILE A 141 -25.58 -15.27 -31.98
C ILE A 141 -24.23 -15.98 -32.01
N ASN A 142 -24.18 -17.13 -32.69
CA ASN A 142 -22.97 -17.95 -32.82
C ASN A 142 -21.79 -17.25 -33.52
N THR A 143 -22.02 -16.16 -34.25
CA THR A 143 -20.98 -15.38 -34.94
C THR A 143 -20.38 -14.27 -34.07
N GLY A 144 -20.76 -14.17 -32.79
CA GLY A 144 -20.28 -13.12 -31.90
C GLY A 144 -21.18 -11.88 -31.87
N GLU A 145 -21.30 -11.31 -30.68
CA GLU A 145 -21.97 -10.04 -30.38
C GLU A 145 -21.32 -9.38 -29.17
N ILE A 146 -21.64 -8.12 -28.89
CA ILE A 146 -21.17 -7.42 -27.70
C ILE A 146 -22.22 -7.57 -26.60
N LEU A 147 -21.84 -8.13 -25.44
CA LEU A 147 -22.66 -8.05 -24.23
C LEU A 147 -22.16 -6.90 -23.36
N THR A 148 -23.06 -6.05 -22.88
CA THR A 148 -22.73 -4.97 -21.94
C THR A 148 -23.60 -5.07 -20.69
N LEU A 149 -22.95 -5.13 -19.53
CA LEU A 149 -23.59 -5.06 -18.22
C LEU A 149 -23.61 -3.62 -17.74
N PHE A 150 -24.78 -3.12 -17.37
CA PHE A 150 -25.01 -1.79 -16.83
C PHE A 150 -25.54 -1.85 -15.41
N ASP A 151 -25.12 -0.90 -14.57
CA ASP A 151 -25.73 -0.69 -13.26
C ASP A 151 -27.14 -0.06 -13.35
N ASP A 152 -27.79 0.12 -12.20
CA ASP A 152 -29.11 0.76 -12.08
C ASP A 152 -29.15 2.23 -12.55
N SER A 153 -27.99 2.82 -12.77
CA SER A 153 -27.77 4.20 -13.19
C SER A 153 -27.33 4.30 -14.65
N SER A 154 -27.34 3.18 -15.38
CA SER A 154 -26.92 3.06 -16.79
C SER A 154 -25.42 3.31 -17.03
N ASN A 155 -24.58 3.14 -16.02
CA ASN A 155 -23.13 3.12 -16.20
C ASN A 155 -22.70 1.72 -16.64
N PRO A 156 -21.81 1.57 -17.65
CA PRO A 156 -21.28 0.27 -18.03
C PRO A 156 -20.34 -0.24 -16.92
N ILE A 157 -20.60 -1.47 -16.46
CA ILE A 157 -19.83 -2.15 -15.42
C ILE A 157 -18.85 -3.14 -16.04
N ASP A 158 -19.27 -3.91 -17.04
CA ASP A 158 -18.39 -4.84 -17.76
C ASP A 158 -18.92 -5.12 -19.18
N LEU A 159 -18.03 -5.63 -20.02
CA LEU A 159 -18.33 -6.04 -21.39
C LEU A 159 -17.81 -7.45 -21.64
N ALA A 160 -18.40 -8.12 -22.63
CA ALA A 160 -17.81 -9.30 -23.26
C ALA A 160 -17.76 -9.11 -24.78
N ASN A 161 -16.64 -9.50 -25.40
CA ASN A 161 -16.42 -9.41 -26.84
C ASN A 161 -16.54 -7.97 -27.36
N SER A 162 -15.78 -7.05 -26.77
CA SER A 162 -15.98 -5.60 -26.97
C SER A 162 -15.72 -5.09 -28.39
N ASP A 163 -15.02 -5.85 -29.22
CA ASP A 163 -14.78 -5.54 -30.64
C ASP A 163 -15.97 -5.91 -31.56
N GLY A 164 -16.92 -6.69 -31.05
CA GLY A 164 -18.09 -7.19 -31.79
C GLY A 164 -17.75 -8.15 -32.93
N GLY A 165 -16.53 -8.73 -32.93
CA GLY A 165 -16.12 -9.77 -33.85
C GLY A 165 -16.65 -11.15 -33.49
N ASP A 166 -16.08 -12.19 -34.09
CA ASP A 166 -16.32 -13.58 -33.68
C ASP A 166 -16.00 -13.75 -32.17
N TRP A 167 -16.77 -14.57 -31.45
CA TRP A 167 -16.50 -14.85 -30.04
C TRP A 167 -15.03 -15.25 -29.83
N PRO A 168 -14.29 -14.63 -28.89
CA PRO A 168 -12.86 -14.86 -28.72
C PRO A 168 -12.54 -16.26 -28.17
N ALA A 169 -13.55 -16.93 -27.60
CA ALA A 169 -13.43 -18.28 -27.05
C ALA A 169 -14.81 -18.97 -26.99
N GLY A 170 -14.85 -20.19 -26.46
CA GLY A 170 -15.96 -21.14 -26.60
C GLY A 170 -15.84 -21.98 -27.87
N GLY A 171 -16.78 -22.88 -28.13
CA GLY A 171 -16.72 -23.64 -29.39
C GLY A 171 -17.83 -24.65 -29.64
N LEU A 172 -18.12 -24.88 -30.92
CA LEU A 172 -19.22 -25.74 -31.39
C LEU A 172 -18.93 -27.25 -31.35
N SER A 173 -17.68 -27.68 -31.12
CA SER A 173 -17.32 -29.12 -31.19
C SER A 173 -17.77 -29.91 -29.96
N ASN A 174 -17.69 -29.31 -28.76
CA ASN A 174 -18.22 -29.87 -27.51
C ASN A 174 -19.12 -28.88 -26.77
N GLN A 175 -19.49 -27.77 -27.42
CA GLN A 175 -20.23 -26.67 -26.78
C GLN A 175 -19.50 -26.14 -25.54
N ASN A 176 -18.18 -25.97 -25.70
CA ASN A 176 -17.37 -25.34 -24.66
C ASN A 176 -17.86 -23.91 -24.45
N SER A 177 -18.11 -23.53 -23.21
CA SER A 177 -18.36 -22.15 -22.84
C SER A 177 -17.12 -21.30 -23.05
N MET A 178 -17.36 -19.99 -23.19
CA MET A 178 -16.33 -18.96 -23.16
C MET A 178 -16.17 -18.47 -21.72
N GLU A 179 -14.99 -18.65 -21.14
CA GLU A 179 -14.69 -18.39 -19.73
C GLU A 179 -13.69 -17.23 -19.58
N ARG A 180 -13.98 -16.31 -18.65
CA ARG A 180 -13.09 -15.22 -18.24
C ARG A 180 -11.92 -15.77 -17.44
N ILE A 181 -10.68 -15.41 -17.79
CA ILE A 181 -9.47 -15.93 -17.10
C ILE A 181 -8.82 -14.93 -16.14
N ALA A 182 -9.21 -13.65 -16.19
CA ALA A 182 -8.66 -12.61 -15.34
C ALA A 182 -9.63 -11.44 -15.15
N ILE A 183 -9.55 -10.76 -14.00
CA ILE A 183 -10.30 -9.54 -13.68
C ILE A 183 -9.54 -8.34 -14.26
N VAL A 184 -9.62 -8.21 -15.59
CA VAL A 184 -8.99 -7.12 -16.35
C VAL A 184 -10.01 -6.47 -17.26
N ALA A 185 -9.71 -5.25 -17.71
CA ALA A 185 -10.51 -4.58 -18.74
C ALA A 185 -10.69 -5.50 -19.96
N GLU A 186 -11.88 -5.47 -20.56
CA GLU A 186 -12.25 -6.36 -21.65
C GLU A 186 -11.22 -6.31 -22.80
N ASN A 187 -10.75 -7.49 -23.18
CA ASN A 187 -10.09 -7.74 -24.46
C ASN A 187 -10.18 -9.24 -24.78
N SER A 188 -9.95 -9.63 -26.04
CA SER A 188 -10.00 -11.04 -26.48
C SER A 188 -9.04 -11.96 -25.71
N ALA A 189 -7.92 -11.44 -25.17
CA ALA A 189 -6.98 -12.26 -24.41
C ALA A 189 -7.49 -12.60 -22.99
N ALA A 190 -8.52 -11.91 -22.49
CA ALA A 190 -9.17 -12.18 -21.20
C ALA A 190 -10.12 -13.39 -21.23
N TRP A 191 -10.30 -14.04 -22.39
CA TRP A 191 -11.24 -15.16 -22.58
C TRP A 191 -10.54 -16.43 -23.08
N ARG A 192 -10.96 -17.59 -22.59
CA ARG A 192 -10.55 -18.92 -23.09
C ARG A 192 -11.75 -19.86 -23.14
N SER A 193 -11.68 -20.87 -23.99
CA SER A 193 -12.72 -21.92 -24.00
C SER A 193 -12.54 -22.80 -22.78
N ASN A 194 -13.63 -23.30 -22.19
CA ASN A 194 -13.59 -24.34 -21.17
C ASN A 194 -12.64 -25.47 -21.59
N ASP A 195 -11.80 -25.92 -20.66
CA ASP A 195 -10.71 -26.87 -20.90
C ASP A 195 -11.17 -28.30 -21.28
N GLY A 196 -12.47 -28.60 -21.11
CA GLY A 196 -13.05 -29.91 -21.38
C GLY A 196 -12.72 -30.98 -20.33
N CYS A 197 -12.10 -30.60 -19.23
CA CYS A 197 -11.76 -31.47 -18.10
C CYS A 197 -12.42 -30.99 -16.80
N THR A 198 -12.33 -29.70 -16.50
CA THR A 198 -12.98 -29.01 -15.40
C THR A 198 -14.40 -28.64 -15.82
N LYS A 199 -15.37 -29.36 -15.29
CA LYS A 199 -16.79 -29.25 -15.68
C LYS A 199 -17.67 -29.24 -14.46
N ASN A 200 -18.71 -28.44 -14.50
CA ASN A 200 -19.78 -28.50 -13.52
C ASN A 200 -21.16 -28.59 -14.17
N GLY A 201 -21.96 -29.52 -13.68
CA GLY A 201 -23.34 -29.69 -14.08
C GLY A 201 -23.59 -30.68 -15.20
N THR A 202 -24.86 -31.01 -15.34
CA THR A 202 -25.43 -32.02 -16.24
C THR A 202 -26.45 -31.34 -17.15
N ALA A 203 -26.32 -31.55 -18.46
CA ALA A 203 -27.24 -31.00 -19.46
C ALA A 203 -28.68 -31.51 -19.28
N ALA A 204 -29.63 -30.89 -19.99
CA ALA A 204 -31.06 -31.19 -19.94
C ALA A 204 -31.43 -32.68 -20.14
N ASP A 205 -30.56 -33.48 -20.79
CA ASP A 205 -30.75 -34.92 -20.97
C ASP A 205 -30.45 -35.78 -19.72
N LEU A 206 -30.04 -35.15 -18.61
CA LEU A 206 -29.74 -35.77 -17.32
C LEU A 206 -28.54 -36.74 -17.34
N SER A 207 -27.70 -36.69 -18.37
CA SER A 207 -26.57 -37.62 -18.52
C SER A 207 -25.30 -37.01 -19.12
N SER A 208 -25.43 -36.01 -19.98
CA SER A 208 -24.30 -35.38 -20.65
C SER A 208 -23.70 -34.30 -19.77
N PRO A 209 -22.35 -34.25 -19.60
CA PRO A 209 -21.71 -33.20 -18.82
C PRO A 209 -21.74 -31.86 -19.57
N ILE A 210 -21.86 -30.76 -18.82
CA ILE A 210 -21.68 -29.40 -19.35
C ILE A 210 -20.20 -29.11 -19.55
N TYR A 211 -19.82 -28.59 -20.71
CA TYR A 211 -18.45 -28.14 -20.99
C TYR A 211 -18.27 -26.68 -20.57
N GLY A 212 -18.48 -26.44 -19.28
CA GLY A 212 -18.40 -25.14 -18.62
C GLY A 212 -18.41 -25.32 -17.10
N THR A 213 -18.30 -24.22 -16.37
CA THR A 213 -18.15 -24.20 -14.90
C THR A 213 -19.21 -23.37 -14.18
N PRO A 214 -20.51 -23.54 -14.48
CA PRO A 214 -21.55 -22.75 -13.84
C PRO A 214 -21.50 -22.86 -12.32
N LYS A 215 -21.55 -21.72 -11.63
CA LYS A 215 -21.44 -21.53 -10.18
C LYS A 215 -20.15 -22.05 -9.56
N GLN A 216 -19.12 -22.20 -10.37
CA GLN A 216 -17.79 -22.60 -9.96
C GLN A 216 -16.75 -21.70 -10.61
N ARG A 217 -15.52 -21.85 -10.15
CA ARG A 217 -14.40 -21.15 -10.76
C ARG A 217 -14.17 -21.67 -12.18
N ASN A 218 -13.92 -20.74 -13.10
CA ASN A 218 -13.54 -21.02 -14.48
C ASN A 218 -12.33 -21.96 -14.58
N SER A 219 -12.34 -22.81 -15.60
CA SER A 219 -11.38 -23.91 -15.80
C SER A 219 -9.94 -23.47 -16.05
N GLN A 220 -9.72 -22.20 -16.35
CA GLN A 220 -8.42 -21.60 -16.67
C GLN A 220 -8.13 -20.31 -15.89
N ALA A 221 -8.89 -20.04 -14.81
CA ALA A 221 -8.70 -18.86 -13.96
C ALA A 221 -7.89 -19.23 -12.71
N PHE A 222 -6.58 -19.44 -12.90
CA PHE A 222 -5.64 -19.66 -11.80
C PHE A 222 -4.81 -18.39 -11.59
N SER A 223 -4.76 -17.96 -10.33
CA SER A 223 -3.88 -16.92 -9.82
C SER A 223 -2.65 -17.56 -9.20
N SER A 224 -1.56 -16.78 -9.12
CA SER A 224 -0.38 -17.17 -8.34
C SER A 224 -0.80 -17.62 -6.94
N LEU A 225 -0.17 -18.67 -6.44
CA LEU A 225 -0.40 -19.25 -5.10
C LEU A 225 -1.76 -19.92 -4.87
N ASP A 226 -2.63 -20.10 -5.88
CA ASP A 226 -3.83 -20.95 -5.72
C ASP A 226 -3.46 -22.39 -5.33
N ILE A 227 -2.37 -22.89 -5.91
CA ILE A 227 -1.66 -24.09 -5.45
C ILE A 227 -0.22 -23.71 -5.18
N VAL A 228 0.29 -24.09 -4.01
CA VAL A 228 1.64 -23.78 -3.56
C VAL A 228 2.44 -25.05 -3.41
N ILE A 229 3.72 -25.01 -3.81
CA ILE A 229 4.71 -26.02 -3.42
C ILE A 229 4.96 -25.80 -1.93
N ASN A 230 4.41 -26.68 -1.12
CA ASN A 230 4.23 -26.50 0.31
C ASN A 230 5.39 -27.07 1.13
N GLU A 231 5.88 -28.24 0.74
CA GLU A 231 6.97 -28.94 1.41
C GLU A 231 7.81 -29.68 0.37
N VAL A 232 9.14 -29.65 0.53
CA VAL A 232 10.10 -30.34 -0.35
C VAL A 232 11.15 -31.05 0.51
N ALA A 233 11.18 -32.37 0.46
CA ALA A 233 12.19 -33.17 1.13
C ALA A 233 13.26 -33.65 0.16
N TRP A 234 14.03 -32.69 -0.35
CA TRP A 234 15.10 -32.94 -1.31
C TRP A 234 16.22 -33.83 -0.75
N ALA A 235 16.43 -33.84 0.57
CA ALA A 235 17.46 -34.65 1.24
C ALA A 235 17.03 -36.10 1.52
N GLY A 236 15.81 -36.48 1.14
CA GLY A 236 15.22 -37.78 1.43
C GLY A 236 14.94 -38.03 2.92
N THR A 237 15.16 -39.27 3.37
CA THR A 237 15.02 -39.67 4.78
C THR A 237 16.32 -40.30 5.30
N LEU A 238 16.38 -40.56 6.61
CA LEU A 238 17.49 -41.31 7.20
C LEU A 238 17.58 -42.77 6.70
N ALA A 239 16.49 -43.32 6.15
CA ALA A 239 16.51 -44.63 5.51
C ALA A 239 17.18 -44.61 4.13
N SER A 240 16.97 -43.55 3.34
CA SER A 240 17.56 -43.35 2.02
C SER A 240 17.49 -41.89 1.58
N ASP A 241 18.56 -41.41 0.94
CA ASP A 241 18.58 -40.16 0.15
C ASP A 241 17.57 -40.20 -1.01
N ASP A 242 17.36 -41.37 -1.59
CA ASP A 242 16.33 -41.62 -2.62
C ASP A 242 14.88 -41.42 -2.16
N ASP A 243 14.62 -41.27 -0.85
CA ASP A 243 13.27 -41.18 -0.26
C ASP A 243 12.75 -39.73 -0.26
N GLU A 244 12.81 -39.05 -1.39
CA GLU A 244 12.34 -37.67 -1.58
C GLU A 244 10.80 -37.59 -1.72
N TRP A 245 10.23 -36.48 -1.27
CA TRP A 245 8.83 -36.13 -1.54
C TRP A 245 8.66 -34.63 -1.78
N ILE A 246 7.57 -34.31 -2.48
CA ILE A 246 7.10 -32.94 -2.71
C ILE A 246 5.64 -32.89 -2.30
N GLU A 247 5.22 -31.84 -1.63
CA GLU A 247 3.83 -31.61 -1.29
C GLU A 247 3.31 -30.34 -1.94
N LEU A 248 2.08 -30.41 -2.44
CA LEU A 248 1.31 -29.26 -2.90
C LEU A 248 0.20 -28.94 -1.90
N TYR A 249 -0.09 -27.67 -1.72
CA TYR A 249 -1.19 -27.18 -0.88
C TYR A 249 -2.14 -26.31 -1.70
N ASN A 250 -3.44 -26.56 -1.59
CA ASN A 250 -4.49 -25.75 -2.23
C ASN A 250 -4.95 -24.65 -1.26
N SER A 251 -4.54 -23.40 -1.52
CA SER A 251 -4.88 -22.24 -0.69
C SER A 251 -6.31 -21.76 -0.86
N THR A 252 -6.99 -22.23 -1.92
CA THR A 252 -8.36 -21.82 -2.21
C THR A 252 -9.37 -22.60 -1.37
N SER A 253 -10.60 -22.09 -1.30
CA SER A 253 -11.71 -22.81 -0.63
C SER A 253 -12.35 -23.90 -1.51
N ALA A 254 -11.99 -23.98 -2.79
CA ALA A 254 -12.59 -24.90 -3.75
C ALA A 254 -11.64 -26.06 -4.07
N SER A 255 -12.17 -27.22 -4.44
CA SER A 255 -11.33 -28.33 -4.90
C SER A 255 -10.73 -28.01 -6.27
N ILE A 256 -9.44 -28.27 -6.48
CA ILE A 256 -8.76 -28.13 -7.78
C ILE A 256 -8.47 -29.50 -8.37
N ASN A 257 -8.84 -29.71 -9.63
CA ASN A 257 -8.56 -30.95 -10.38
C ASN A 257 -7.21 -30.85 -11.09
N LEU A 258 -6.27 -31.71 -10.73
CA LEU A 258 -4.92 -31.74 -11.30
C LEU A 258 -4.85 -32.52 -12.62
N GLY A 259 -5.85 -33.35 -12.93
CA GLY A 259 -5.87 -34.18 -14.15
C GLY A 259 -6.04 -33.40 -15.45
N CYS A 260 -6.16 -32.07 -15.38
CA CYS A 260 -6.44 -31.19 -16.51
C CYS A 260 -5.19 -30.66 -17.21
N GLY A 261 -4.02 -31.29 -17.03
CA GLY A 261 -2.75 -30.88 -17.68
C GLY A 261 -1.81 -30.07 -16.78
N TRP A 262 -2.00 -30.10 -15.47
CA TRP A 262 -1.06 -29.53 -14.51
C TRP A 262 0.29 -30.25 -14.56
N THR A 263 1.38 -29.49 -14.48
CA THR A 263 2.73 -30.06 -14.41
C THR A 263 3.55 -29.46 -13.28
N LEU A 264 4.40 -30.27 -12.67
CA LEU A 264 5.46 -29.83 -11.78
C LEU A 264 6.80 -30.19 -12.42
N VAL A 265 7.57 -29.18 -12.80
CA VAL A 265 8.79 -29.35 -13.58
C VAL A 265 9.99 -28.70 -12.92
N ALA A 266 11.10 -29.41 -12.89
CA ALA A 266 12.42 -28.83 -12.65
C ALA A 266 12.96 -28.15 -13.92
N ASP A 267 13.74 -27.08 -13.76
CA ASP A 267 14.42 -26.45 -14.91
C ASP A 267 15.50 -27.33 -15.53
N GLU A 268 16.25 -28.06 -14.70
CA GLU A 268 17.36 -28.92 -15.09
C GLU A 268 17.26 -30.23 -14.29
N GLY A 269 17.80 -31.34 -14.80
CA GLY A 269 17.89 -32.61 -14.06
C GLY A 269 16.59 -33.43 -13.90
N GLY A 270 15.40 -32.80 -14.00
CA GLY A 270 14.12 -33.39 -13.59
C GLY A 270 13.88 -33.21 -12.08
N PRO A 271 12.66 -33.42 -11.55
CA PRO A 271 11.57 -34.19 -12.16
C PRO A 271 10.71 -33.39 -13.14
N ASP A 272 10.08 -34.10 -14.10
CA ASP A 272 9.01 -33.59 -14.97
C ASP A 272 7.76 -34.44 -14.70
N ILE A 273 6.82 -33.88 -13.95
CA ILE A 273 5.67 -34.60 -13.38
C ILE A 273 4.40 -34.05 -14.01
N SER A 274 3.66 -34.91 -14.73
CA SER A 274 2.26 -34.65 -15.04
C SER A 274 1.39 -35.04 -13.84
N LEU A 275 0.65 -34.09 -13.29
CA LEU A 275 -0.17 -34.30 -12.10
C LEU A 275 -1.55 -34.88 -12.49
N PHE A 276 -2.15 -35.66 -11.59
CA PHE A 276 -3.53 -36.14 -11.74
C PHE A 276 -4.24 -36.27 -10.39
N GLY A 277 -5.56 -36.39 -10.41
CA GLY A 277 -6.38 -36.40 -9.19
C GLY A 277 -6.88 -35.01 -8.82
N SER A 278 -7.13 -34.75 -7.54
CA SER A 278 -7.70 -33.49 -7.08
C SER A 278 -7.23 -33.14 -5.68
N ILE A 279 -7.06 -31.84 -5.41
CA ILE A 279 -6.76 -31.31 -4.08
C ILE A 279 -8.01 -30.60 -3.56
N PRO A 280 -8.64 -31.04 -2.45
CA PRO A 280 -9.72 -30.27 -1.79
C PRO A 280 -9.25 -28.87 -1.41
N GLY A 281 -10.17 -27.91 -1.27
CA GLY A 281 -9.83 -26.57 -0.77
C GLY A 281 -9.25 -26.62 0.65
N GLY A 282 -8.13 -25.96 0.89
CA GLY A 282 -7.35 -26.08 2.13
C GLY A 282 -6.71 -27.45 2.35
N GLY A 283 -6.63 -28.30 1.31
CA GLY A 283 -6.08 -29.65 1.36
C GLY A 283 -4.65 -29.76 0.83
N TYR A 284 -4.03 -30.92 1.06
CA TYR A 284 -2.67 -31.26 0.65
C TYR A 284 -2.66 -32.36 -0.42
N PHE A 285 -1.61 -32.38 -1.24
CA PHE A 285 -1.37 -33.40 -2.27
C PHE A 285 0.09 -33.85 -2.22
N LEU A 286 0.30 -35.09 -1.79
CA LEU A 286 1.63 -35.65 -1.52
C LEU A 286 2.15 -36.44 -2.73
N LEU A 287 3.30 -36.03 -3.25
CA LEU A 287 4.06 -36.68 -4.31
C LEU A 287 5.27 -37.40 -3.70
N GLU A 288 5.36 -38.72 -3.88
CA GLU A 288 6.51 -39.49 -3.38
C GLU A 288 7.29 -40.13 -4.53
N ARG A 289 8.62 -40.15 -4.40
CA ARG A 289 9.51 -40.62 -5.47
C ARG A 289 9.61 -42.14 -5.47
N LEU A 290 9.42 -42.75 -6.65
CA LEU A 290 9.53 -44.18 -6.97
C LEU A 290 8.56 -45.14 -6.25
N ARG A 291 8.21 -44.87 -5.00
CA ARG A 291 7.36 -45.71 -4.13
C ARG A 291 6.87 -44.89 -2.93
N GLN A 292 5.97 -45.47 -2.15
CA GLN A 292 5.62 -44.93 -0.85
C GLN A 292 6.79 -45.13 0.13
N GLN A 293 7.30 -44.03 0.66
CA GLN A 293 8.40 -43.84 1.59
C GLN A 293 7.91 -43.46 2.98
N VAL A 294 6.91 -42.56 3.04
CA VAL A 294 6.20 -42.22 4.28
C VAL A 294 5.18 -43.33 4.54
N THR A 295 5.54 -44.27 5.41
CA THR A 295 4.83 -45.55 5.52
C THR A 295 3.42 -45.43 6.10
N ASP A 296 3.16 -44.39 6.89
CA ASP A 296 1.89 -44.14 7.59
C ASP A 296 1.02 -43.05 6.94
N VAL A 297 1.54 -42.34 5.92
CA VAL A 297 0.82 -41.33 5.14
C VAL A 297 0.81 -41.75 3.67
N PRO A 298 -0.35 -42.09 3.07
CA PRO A 298 -0.38 -42.47 1.67
C PRO A 298 -0.09 -41.29 0.73
N ALA A 299 0.86 -41.44 -0.19
CA ALA A 299 1.02 -40.57 -1.36
C ALA A 299 -0.28 -40.49 -2.18
N ASP A 300 -0.58 -39.30 -2.71
CA ASP A 300 -1.63 -39.13 -3.72
C ASP A 300 -1.13 -39.53 -5.11
N GLN A 301 0.17 -39.34 -5.37
CA GLN A 301 0.79 -39.74 -6.63
C GLN A 301 2.26 -40.15 -6.43
N ILE A 302 2.66 -41.20 -7.15
CA ILE A 302 4.07 -41.62 -7.21
C ILE A 302 4.70 -41.06 -8.48
N TYR A 303 5.90 -40.46 -8.36
CA TYR A 303 6.63 -39.87 -9.50
C TYR A 303 8.01 -40.50 -9.72
N SER A 304 8.66 -40.11 -10.82
CA SER A 304 10.02 -40.47 -11.19
C SER A 304 10.84 -39.22 -11.55
N GLY A 305 12.16 -39.29 -11.37
CA GLY A 305 13.05 -38.13 -11.36
C GLY A 305 13.77 -38.08 -10.01
N SER A 306 14.76 -37.22 -9.84
CA SER A 306 15.46 -36.97 -8.58
C SER A 306 15.60 -35.48 -8.38
N LEU A 307 15.56 -35.03 -7.14
CA LEU A 307 15.94 -33.67 -6.79
C LEU A 307 17.47 -33.58 -6.67
N GLU A 308 18.07 -32.49 -7.10
CA GLU A 308 19.50 -32.24 -6.97
C GLU A 308 19.82 -31.67 -5.59
N ASP A 309 20.68 -32.35 -4.83
CA ASP A 309 21.15 -31.88 -3.50
C ASP A 309 21.76 -30.47 -3.52
N ALA A 310 22.29 -30.05 -4.68
CA ALA A 310 22.92 -28.74 -4.85
C ALA A 310 21.92 -27.59 -4.98
N GLY A 311 20.61 -27.88 -5.11
CA GLY A 311 19.57 -26.91 -5.43
C GLY A 311 19.15 -26.97 -6.90
N GLU A 312 17.85 -26.80 -7.14
CA GLU A 312 17.26 -26.61 -8.46
C GLU A 312 16.02 -25.72 -8.35
N VAL A 313 15.41 -25.33 -9.48
CA VAL A 313 14.14 -24.59 -9.48
C VAL A 313 12.98 -25.51 -9.85
N LEU A 314 11.99 -25.64 -8.97
CA LEU A 314 10.72 -26.30 -9.29
C LEU A 314 9.70 -25.25 -9.74
N ARG A 315 8.94 -25.56 -10.79
CA ARG A 315 7.82 -24.74 -11.28
C ARG A 315 6.56 -25.57 -11.35
N LEU A 316 5.56 -25.17 -10.57
CA LEU A 316 4.20 -25.67 -10.72
C LEU A 316 3.51 -24.85 -11.82
N ARG A 317 3.05 -25.53 -12.87
CA ARG A 317 2.39 -24.91 -14.02
C ARG A 317 0.94 -25.34 -14.13
N ALA A 318 0.07 -24.37 -14.34
CA ALA A 318 -1.32 -24.59 -14.71
C ALA A 318 -1.43 -25.19 -16.13
N PRO A 319 -2.63 -25.71 -16.51
CA PRO A 319 -2.86 -26.27 -17.83
C PRO A 319 -2.55 -25.36 -19.02
N ASP A 320 -2.69 -24.04 -18.86
CA ASP A 320 -2.33 -23.04 -19.88
C ASP A 320 -0.81 -22.79 -19.99
N GLY A 321 -0.01 -23.41 -19.12
CA GLY A 321 1.44 -23.28 -19.05
C GLY A 321 1.92 -22.12 -18.18
N SER A 322 1.03 -21.32 -17.61
CA SER A 322 1.39 -20.28 -16.65
C SER A 322 2.00 -20.89 -15.39
N VAL A 323 2.98 -20.21 -14.79
CA VAL A 323 3.61 -20.65 -13.53
C VAL A 323 2.77 -20.13 -12.37
N ILE A 324 2.27 -21.03 -11.55
CA ILE A 324 1.39 -20.72 -10.41
C ILE A 324 2.21 -20.54 -9.13
N ASP A 325 3.25 -21.35 -8.95
CA ASP A 325 4.19 -21.21 -7.85
C ASP A 325 5.56 -21.80 -8.24
N THR A 326 6.58 -21.40 -7.50
CA THR A 326 7.93 -21.92 -7.62
C THR A 326 8.49 -22.35 -6.28
N ALA A 327 9.53 -23.17 -6.31
CA ALA A 327 10.42 -23.37 -5.17
C ALA A 327 11.85 -23.11 -5.61
N ASN A 328 12.57 -22.30 -4.83
CA ASN A 328 13.96 -21.94 -5.06
C ASN A 328 14.19 -21.18 -6.39
N SER A 329 13.31 -20.22 -6.71
CA SER A 329 13.35 -19.43 -7.95
C SER A 329 14.63 -18.62 -8.21
N ASP A 330 15.47 -18.40 -7.19
CA ASP A 330 16.75 -17.71 -7.35
C ASP A 330 17.86 -18.58 -7.94
N SER A 331 17.58 -19.87 -8.20
CA SER A 331 18.51 -20.88 -8.76
C SER A 331 19.77 -21.10 -7.91
N GLY A 332 19.74 -20.71 -6.63
CA GLY A 332 20.78 -21.00 -5.67
C GLY A 332 20.70 -22.42 -5.11
N GLY A 333 21.49 -22.67 -4.07
CA GLY A 333 21.29 -23.88 -3.26
C GLY A 333 19.97 -23.82 -2.51
N TRP A 334 19.39 -24.98 -2.19
CA TRP A 334 18.11 -25.05 -1.46
C TRP A 334 18.11 -24.12 -0.24
N PRO A 335 17.14 -23.20 -0.12
CA PRO A 335 17.16 -22.17 0.92
C PRO A 335 16.90 -22.73 2.33
N ALA A 336 16.32 -23.92 2.38
CA ALA A 336 16.07 -24.68 3.60
C ALA A 336 16.06 -26.19 3.29
N GLY A 337 15.76 -27.00 4.30
CA GLY A 337 16.05 -28.43 4.33
C GLY A 337 17.45 -28.70 4.88
N SER A 338 17.77 -29.96 5.20
CA SER A 338 19.09 -30.26 5.77
C SER A 338 19.58 -31.68 5.53
N VAL A 339 20.89 -31.77 5.32
CA VAL A 339 21.69 -32.99 5.54
C VAL A 339 22.61 -32.75 6.76
N PRO A 340 22.85 -33.73 7.64
CA PRO A 340 22.41 -35.13 7.57
C PRO A 340 21.09 -35.41 8.32
N SER A 341 20.44 -34.39 8.88
CA SER A 341 19.20 -34.56 9.65
C SER A 341 17.98 -34.91 8.81
N THR A 342 18.08 -34.78 7.48
CA THR A 342 17.02 -35.05 6.49
C THR A 342 15.73 -34.31 6.83
N GLY A 343 15.89 -33.07 7.28
CA GLY A 343 14.78 -32.14 7.50
C GLY A 343 14.26 -31.65 6.15
N SER A 344 12.96 -31.72 5.93
CA SER A 344 12.33 -31.15 4.76
C SER A 344 12.35 -29.63 4.81
N MET A 345 12.24 -29.04 3.62
CA MET A 345 12.06 -27.61 3.41
C MET A 345 10.56 -27.31 3.36
N GLU A 346 10.05 -26.51 4.29
CA GLU A 346 8.63 -26.24 4.45
C GLU A 346 8.33 -24.74 4.27
N ARG A 347 7.27 -24.42 3.51
CA ARG A 347 6.84 -23.05 3.21
C ARG A 347 6.20 -22.39 4.43
N MET A 348 6.44 -21.09 4.62
CA MET A 348 5.85 -20.27 5.69
C MET A 348 4.59 -19.51 5.27
N ASP A 349 3.83 -19.05 6.27
CA ASP A 349 2.59 -18.27 6.17
C ASP A 349 2.82 -16.87 6.78
N ASP A 350 2.02 -15.88 6.36
CA ASP A 350 2.06 -14.52 6.88
C ASP A 350 1.37 -14.34 8.25
N ASP A 351 0.53 -15.29 8.67
CA ASP A 351 -0.19 -15.25 9.96
C ASP A 351 -0.09 -16.58 10.74
N PRO A 352 0.74 -16.68 11.80
CA PRO A 352 0.84 -17.88 12.63
C PRO A 352 -0.38 -18.12 13.55
N THR A 353 -1.42 -17.29 13.48
CA THR A 353 -2.64 -17.38 14.30
C THR A 353 -3.91 -17.66 13.50
N ALA A 354 -3.87 -17.56 12.17
CA ALA A 354 -4.96 -17.96 11.30
C ALA A 354 -5.00 -19.48 11.16
N ALA A 355 -6.15 -20.09 11.43
CA ALA A 355 -6.38 -21.45 10.99
C ALA A 355 -6.50 -21.43 9.46
N ILE A 356 -5.41 -21.84 8.79
CA ILE A 356 -5.28 -22.05 7.34
C ILE A 356 -5.19 -20.75 6.51
N GLY A 357 -4.10 -20.56 5.74
CA GLY A 357 -4.27 -20.39 4.29
C GLY A 357 -3.58 -19.26 3.51
N ASN A 358 -2.57 -18.56 4.03
CA ASN A 358 -1.85 -17.53 3.26
C ASN A 358 -0.35 -17.85 3.12
N PRO A 359 0.00 -18.89 2.35
CA PRO A 359 1.40 -19.19 2.07
C PRO A 359 2.11 -17.99 1.44
N LEU A 360 3.30 -17.66 1.95
CA LEU A 360 4.12 -16.59 1.41
C LEU A 360 4.57 -16.92 -0.02
N PRO A 361 4.79 -15.93 -0.91
CA PRO A 361 5.45 -16.13 -2.21
C PRO A 361 6.85 -16.73 -2.07
N ASP A 362 7.36 -17.34 -3.15
CA ASP A 362 8.65 -18.02 -3.15
C ASP A 362 9.78 -17.01 -2.99
N ALA A 363 10.49 -17.13 -1.88
CA ALA A 363 11.69 -16.39 -1.58
C ALA A 363 12.53 -17.23 -0.61
N PRO A 364 13.87 -17.07 -0.56
CA PRO A 364 14.71 -17.84 0.36
C PRO A 364 14.26 -17.76 1.81
N LEU A 365 13.69 -16.61 2.17
CA LEU A 365 13.22 -16.34 3.52
C LEU A 365 11.83 -16.88 3.81
N SER A 366 11.09 -17.38 2.82
CA SER A 366 9.76 -17.98 2.94
C SER A 366 9.82 -19.48 3.24
N TRP A 367 11.02 -20.06 3.34
CA TRP A 367 11.25 -21.49 3.56
C TRP A 367 11.99 -21.75 4.87
N LEU A 368 11.59 -22.79 5.59
CA LEU A 368 12.23 -23.23 6.82
C LEU A 368 12.60 -24.71 6.78
N THR A 369 13.71 -25.06 7.41
CA THR A 369 14.08 -26.45 7.64
C THR A 369 13.28 -26.99 8.83
N ASN A 370 12.55 -28.09 8.64
CA ASN A 370 11.98 -28.82 9.76
C ASN A 370 13.12 -29.39 10.63
N VAL A 371 13.24 -28.91 11.87
CA VAL A 371 14.31 -29.31 12.81
C VAL A 371 13.79 -30.03 14.06
N GLN A 372 12.48 -30.22 14.20
CA GLN A 372 11.89 -30.84 15.39
C GLN A 372 11.00 -32.05 15.09
N PRO A 373 11.38 -33.26 15.54
CA PRO A 373 10.51 -34.43 15.53
C PRO A 373 9.43 -34.42 16.63
N ALA A 374 9.20 -33.31 17.34
CA ALA A 374 8.41 -33.26 18.58
C ALA A 374 6.99 -32.68 18.42
N LEU A 375 6.71 -31.96 17.33
CA LEU A 375 5.38 -31.42 17.01
C LEU A 375 4.78 -32.00 15.72
N SER A 376 5.59 -32.59 14.82
CA SER A 376 5.08 -33.42 13.73
C SER A 376 4.46 -34.70 14.30
N LEU A 377 3.46 -35.27 13.62
CA LEU A 377 2.67 -36.43 14.06
C LEU A 377 3.45 -37.75 14.24
N ASN A 378 4.79 -37.70 14.27
CA ASN A 378 5.72 -38.83 14.32
C ASN A 378 5.55 -39.76 13.11
N HIS A 379 5.56 -39.22 11.90
CA HIS A 379 5.54 -40.05 10.68
C HIS A 379 6.83 -40.86 10.51
N TYR A 380 6.73 -41.99 9.81
CA TYR A 380 7.80 -42.97 9.73
C TYR A 380 8.25 -43.28 8.30
N ASP A 381 9.56 -43.36 8.10
CA ASP A 381 10.15 -43.87 6.87
C ASP A 381 10.05 -45.41 6.74
N ALA A 382 10.55 -45.94 5.62
CA ALA A 382 10.58 -47.38 5.35
C ALA A 382 11.43 -48.20 6.33
N ALA A 383 12.33 -47.57 7.09
CA ALA A 383 13.12 -48.18 8.15
C ALA A 383 12.46 -48.04 9.55
N HIS A 384 11.24 -47.50 9.61
CA HIS A 384 10.52 -47.13 10.83
C HIS A 384 11.26 -46.10 11.70
N GLN A 385 12.06 -45.23 11.09
CA GLN A 385 12.63 -44.06 11.75
C GLN A 385 11.70 -42.87 11.55
N LYS A 386 11.72 -41.93 12.50
CA LYS A 386 10.89 -40.74 12.38
C LYS A 386 11.45 -39.83 11.31
N ILE A 387 10.58 -39.37 10.41
CA ILE A 387 10.94 -38.34 9.44
C ILE A 387 10.90 -36.94 10.07
N GLN A 388 11.65 -36.01 9.50
CA GLN A 388 11.64 -34.59 9.85
C GLN A 388 10.90 -33.82 8.75
N GLY A 389 9.58 -33.98 8.73
CA GLY A 389 8.66 -33.28 7.82
C GLY A 389 7.21 -33.43 8.27
N THR A 390 6.28 -32.79 7.55
CA THR A 390 4.85 -32.72 7.88
C THR A 390 3.92 -33.10 6.71
N PRO A 391 4.16 -34.23 6.03
CA PRO A 391 3.32 -34.62 4.90
C PRO A 391 1.84 -34.77 5.31
N LYS A 392 0.98 -34.12 4.54
CA LYS A 392 -0.48 -33.98 4.66
C LYS A 392 -0.98 -33.26 5.90
N GLU A 393 -0.12 -32.48 6.52
CA GLU A 393 -0.40 -31.77 7.75
C GLU A 393 0.04 -30.31 7.63
N VAL A 394 -0.38 -29.51 8.61
CA VAL A 394 0.05 -28.13 8.75
C VAL A 394 1.58 -28.10 8.90
N ASN A 395 2.27 -27.36 8.03
CA ASN A 395 3.73 -27.22 8.08
C ASN A 395 4.19 -26.88 9.50
N TRP A 396 5.33 -27.45 9.88
CA TRP A 396 6.02 -27.08 11.11
C TRP A 396 6.22 -25.57 11.14
N GLY A 397 6.64 -24.96 10.02
CA GLY A 397 6.80 -23.51 9.87
C GLY A 397 5.59 -22.66 10.30
N PHE A 398 4.36 -23.20 10.28
CA PHE A 398 3.14 -22.52 10.75
C PHE A 398 2.89 -22.69 12.26
N SER A 399 3.40 -23.76 12.86
CA SER A 399 3.11 -24.19 14.24
C SER A 399 4.10 -23.67 15.29
N VAL A 400 5.19 -23.06 14.84
CA VAL A 400 6.26 -22.52 15.67
C VAL A 400 6.37 -21.03 15.41
N THR A 401 6.38 -20.24 16.48
CA THR A 401 6.60 -18.79 16.39
C THR A 401 8.03 -18.55 15.96
N HIS A 402 8.22 -18.45 14.65
CA HIS A 402 9.51 -18.13 14.08
C HIS A 402 9.68 -16.63 14.03
N THR A 403 10.90 -16.20 14.32
CA THR A 403 11.33 -14.93 13.78
C THR A 403 11.36 -15.08 12.26
N PRO A 404 10.51 -14.38 11.50
CA PRO A 404 10.65 -14.36 10.06
C PRO A 404 12.07 -13.93 9.74
N THR A 405 12.75 -14.64 8.85
CA THR A 405 13.87 -14.00 8.15
C THR A 405 13.19 -12.94 7.30
N PRO A 406 13.47 -11.66 7.51
CA PRO A 406 12.54 -10.63 7.15
C PRO A 406 12.74 -10.22 5.70
N THR A 407 11.64 -9.88 5.09
CA THR A 407 11.63 -8.93 3.99
C THR A 407 12.34 -7.65 4.46
N PRO A 408 13.26 -7.07 3.67
CA PRO A 408 13.84 -5.79 4.00
C PRO A 408 12.72 -4.79 4.26
N ALA A 409 12.67 -4.26 5.47
CA ALA A 409 11.68 -3.26 5.81
C ALA A 409 12.02 -2.01 4.98
N GLY A 410 11.03 -1.45 4.29
CA GLY A 410 11.25 -0.23 3.51
C GLY A 410 11.91 0.85 4.39
N ALA A 411 12.77 1.68 3.81
CA ALA A 411 13.39 2.79 4.54
C ALA A 411 12.31 3.61 5.28
N LEU A 412 12.55 3.96 6.54
CA LEU A 412 11.62 4.66 7.43
C LEU A 412 10.35 3.89 7.84
N SER A 413 10.31 2.56 7.63
CA SER A 413 9.25 1.71 8.21
C SER A 413 9.25 1.71 9.74
N ILE A 414 10.41 1.90 10.37
CA ILE A 414 10.57 2.28 11.77
C ILE A 414 11.62 3.39 11.84
N LEU A 415 11.38 4.43 12.66
CA LEU A 415 12.31 5.53 12.85
C LEU A 415 12.96 5.46 14.23
N ILE A 416 14.24 5.83 14.30
CA ILE A 416 14.84 6.31 15.54
C ILE A 416 14.23 7.70 15.80
N ASN A 417 13.40 7.78 16.84
CA ASN A 417 12.48 8.88 17.09
C ASN A 417 12.99 9.87 18.13
N GLU A 418 13.59 9.39 19.22
CA GLU A 418 14.13 10.23 20.28
C GLU A 418 15.38 9.57 20.89
N VAL A 419 16.40 10.36 21.21
CA VAL A 419 17.69 9.89 21.74
C VAL A 419 18.11 10.78 22.91
N ALA A 420 18.20 10.19 24.10
CA ALA A 420 18.70 10.83 25.32
C ALA A 420 20.16 10.44 25.57
N TRP A 421 21.04 10.86 24.66
CA TRP A 421 22.46 10.51 24.67
C TRP A 421 23.23 11.04 25.88
N MET A 422 22.67 12.01 26.61
CA MET A 422 23.27 12.66 27.78
C MET A 422 22.78 12.11 29.12
N GLY A 423 21.81 11.20 29.10
CA GLY A 423 21.05 10.77 30.28
C GLY A 423 20.05 11.80 30.79
N THR A 424 19.78 11.77 32.10
CA THR A 424 18.82 12.64 32.79
C THR A 424 19.52 13.65 33.69
N LEU A 425 18.74 14.56 34.31
CA LEU A 425 19.25 15.49 35.33
C LEU A 425 19.79 14.74 36.55
N TYR A 426 19.14 13.66 36.95
CA TYR A 426 19.57 12.85 38.08
C TYR A 426 20.88 12.09 37.80
N SER A 427 21.01 11.53 36.59
CA SER A 427 22.16 10.70 36.23
C SER A 427 22.46 10.73 34.74
N SER A 428 23.73 11.00 34.40
CA SER A 428 24.22 10.90 33.02
C SER A 428 24.25 9.46 32.49
N ASN A 429 24.03 8.45 33.33
CA ASN A 429 23.91 7.06 32.90
C ASN A 429 22.46 6.67 32.57
N ASP A 430 21.50 7.59 32.72
CA ASP A 430 20.08 7.34 32.45
C ASP A 430 19.74 7.57 30.96
N GLU A 431 20.54 6.97 30.09
CA GLU A 431 20.37 7.07 28.65
C GLU A 431 19.20 6.23 28.16
N TRP A 432 18.57 6.68 27.08
CA TRP A 432 17.51 5.93 26.41
C TRP A 432 17.35 6.34 24.95
N ILE A 433 16.74 5.44 24.18
CA ILE A 433 16.45 5.59 22.75
C ILE A 433 15.01 5.15 22.53
N GLU A 434 14.26 5.89 21.73
CA GLU A 434 12.91 5.54 21.33
C GLU A 434 12.80 5.30 19.84
N LEU A 435 12.02 4.27 19.47
CA LEU A 435 11.65 3.95 18.10
C LEU A 435 10.17 4.27 17.86
N TYR A 436 9.83 4.70 16.65
CA TYR A 436 8.46 5.03 16.22
C TYR A 436 8.05 4.27 14.96
N ASN A 437 6.84 3.70 14.96
CA ASN A 437 6.23 3.08 13.78
C ASN A 437 5.21 4.06 13.14
N PRO A 438 5.55 4.73 12.02
CA PRO A 438 4.64 5.64 11.33
C PRO A 438 3.56 4.93 10.49
N GLY A 439 3.68 3.61 10.31
CA GLY A 439 2.81 2.82 9.45
C GLY A 439 1.42 2.58 10.03
N ALA A 440 0.52 2.09 9.16
CA ALA A 440 -0.86 1.76 9.51
C ALA A 440 -1.01 0.35 10.13
N THR A 441 0.06 -0.45 10.17
CA THR A 441 0.08 -1.82 10.70
C THR A 441 1.11 -1.96 11.82
N PRO A 442 0.88 -2.83 12.83
CA PRO A 442 1.90 -3.15 13.83
C PRO A 442 3.14 -3.79 13.20
N ILE A 443 4.34 -3.49 13.74
CA ILE A 443 5.61 -4.07 13.30
C ILE A 443 6.24 -4.88 14.42
N ASN A 444 6.63 -6.12 14.13
CA ASN A 444 7.34 -7.02 15.03
C ASN A 444 8.86 -6.78 14.93
N LEU A 445 9.52 -6.54 16.07
CA LEU A 445 10.94 -6.22 16.18
C LEU A 445 11.84 -7.46 16.34
N LEU A 446 11.29 -8.66 16.27
CA LEU A 446 12.05 -9.88 16.46
C LEU A 446 13.18 -9.98 15.41
N SER A 447 14.41 -10.20 15.87
CA SER A 447 15.68 -10.17 15.11
C SER A 447 16.09 -8.82 14.50
N TRP A 448 15.35 -7.73 14.72
CA TRP A 448 15.86 -6.39 14.44
C TRP A 448 17.04 -6.08 15.38
N THR A 449 17.97 -5.26 14.94
CA THR A 449 19.13 -4.86 15.75
C THR A 449 19.38 -3.37 15.67
N LEU A 450 19.59 -2.73 16.83
CA LEU A 450 20.10 -1.36 16.91
C LEU A 450 21.61 -1.40 17.12
N LYS A 451 22.38 -0.82 16.20
CA LYS A 451 23.86 -0.84 16.22
C LYS A 451 24.46 0.56 16.26
N SER A 452 25.47 0.77 17.10
CA SER A 452 26.45 1.83 16.92
C SER A 452 27.51 1.41 15.90
N VAL A 453 27.96 2.35 15.08
CA VAL A 453 29.09 2.14 14.15
C VAL A 453 30.43 2.43 14.84
N THR A 454 30.43 3.16 15.95
CA THR A 454 31.65 3.64 16.63
C THR A 454 32.00 2.85 17.89
N ASP A 455 31.06 2.09 18.47
CA ASP A 455 31.36 1.14 19.53
C ASP A 455 30.58 -0.18 19.40
N THR A 456 31.07 -1.20 20.11
CA THR A 456 30.44 -2.54 20.16
C THR A 456 29.46 -2.71 21.31
N ASN A 457 29.34 -1.71 22.19
CA ASN A 457 28.50 -1.79 23.39
C ASN A 457 27.03 -1.58 23.04
N THR A 458 26.76 -0.74 22.04
CA THR A 458 25.42 -0.48 21.50
C THR A 458 25.13 -1.42 20.32
N ASN A 459 25.08 -2.73 20.57
CA ASN A 459 24.62 -3.73 19.59
C ASN A 459 23.46 -4.52 20.22
N ILE A 460 22.27 -3.96 20.10
CA ILE A 460 21.11 -4.33 20.90
C ILE A 460 20.17 -5.17 20.04
N PRO A 461 20.01 -6.47 20.31
CA PRO A 461 18.96 -7.25 19.70
C PRO A 461 17.60 -6.76 20.23
N LEU A 462 16.70 -6.44 19.31
CA LEU A 462 15.35 -5.98 19.64
C LEU A 462 14.37 -7.16 19.70
N SER A 463 13.29 -6.97 20.45
CA SER A 463 12.18 -7.91 20.55
C SER A 463 10.92 -7.19 21.01
N GLY A 464 9.74 -7.73 20.69
CA GLY A 464 8.45 -7.10 20.97
C GLY A 464 7.79 -6.55 19.70
N THR A 465 6.68 -5.84 19.85
CA THR A 465 5.89 -5.31 18.73
C THR A 465 5.60 -3.84 18.96
N ILE A 466 5.81 -3.01 17.94
CA ILE A 466 5.39 -1.61 17.92
C ILE A 466 4.02 -1.53 17.22
N PRO A 467 2.92 -1.16 17.89
CA PRO A 467 1.64 -0.92 17.24
C PRO A 467 1.74 0.12 16.11
N ALA A 468 0.78 0.14 15.20
CA ALA A 468 0.63 1.21 14.20
C ALA A 468 0.55 2.57 14.90
N GLY A 469 1.42 3.53 14.54
CA GLY A 469 1.54 4.82 15.22
C GLY A 469 2.08 4.73 16.66
N GLY A 470 2.66 3.61 17.06
CA GLY A 470 3.16 3.34 18.42
C GLY A 470 4.65 3.65 18.60
N TYR A 471 5.08 3.63 19.87
CA TYR A 471 6.47 3.92 20.31
C TYR A 471 7.07 2.73 21.07
N PHE A 472 8.39 2.58 21.01
CA PHE A 472 9.15 1.54 21.72
C PHE A 472 10.40 2.14 22.38
N VAL A 473 10.49 2.09 23.70
CA VAL A 473 11.54 2.73 24.50
C VAL A 473 12.58 1.71 24.97
N ILE A 474 13.84 1.97 24.65
CA ILE A 474 15.03 1.23 25.07
C ILE A 474 15.79 2.07 26.09
N ALA A 475 15.97 1.59 27.32
CA ALA A 475 16.62 2.37 28.39
C ALA A 475 17.85 1.66 28.99
N ALA A 476 18.80 2.44 29.51
CA ALA A 476 20.04 1.97 30.12
C ALA A 476 19.79 1.12 31.38
N ASN A 477 18.70 1.44 32.10
CA ASN A 477 18.29 0.74 33.31
C ASN A 477 16.76 0.83 33.49
N ALA A 478 16.19 -0.12 34.23
CA ALA A 478 14.74 -0.18 34.46
C ALA A 478 14.19 0.99 35.29
N SER A 479 15.08 1.72 35.96
CA SER A 479 14.76 2.87 36.82
C SER A 479 14.96 4.20 36.13
N VAL A 480 15.28 4.29 34.83
CA VAL A 480 15.45 5.60 34.16
C VAL A 480 14.23 6.50 34.40
N PHE A 481 13.04 5.90 34.37
CA PHE A 481 11.77 6.57 34.64
C PHE A 481 11.28 6.24 36.06
N ASP A 482 10.75 7.24 36.76
CA ASP A 482 10.13 7.04 38.05
C ASP A 482 8.87 6.19 37.92
N THR A 483 8.71 5.26 38.86
CA THR A 483 7.56 4.36 38.98
C THR A 483 6.84 4.53 40.33
N ASP A 484 7.32 5.43 41.19
CA ASP A 484 6.67 5.78 42.46
C ASP A 484 5.78 7.01 42.27
N PRO A 485 4.49 6.96 42.66
CA PRO A 485 3.62 8.14 42.63
C PRO A 485 4.01 9.17 43.71
N VAL A 486 5.06 9.96 43.50
CA VAL A 486 5.51 11.05 44.40
C VAL A 486 5.14 12.46 43.87
N VAL A 487 5.12 13.42 44.80
CA VAL A 487 4.30 14.66 44.87
C VAL A 487 4.52 15.72 43.78
N ASN A 488 5.59 15.66 42.97
CA ASN A 488 5.83 16.65 41.91
C ASN A 488 5.33 16.21 40.51
N CYS A 489 4.91 14.96 40.35
CA CYS A 489 4.51 14.36 39.08
C CYS A 489 3.04 13.91 39.16
N VAL A 490 2.10 14.87 39.27
CA VAL A 490 0.67 14.59 39.55
C VAL A 490 -0.20 14.58 38.27
N VAL A 491 -0.42 13.36 37.71
CA VAL A 491 -1.72 12.74 37.29
C VAL A 491 -2.50 13.33 36.08
N PRO A 492 -3.18 12.52 35.21
CA PRO A 492 -3.63 11.12 35.39
C PRO A 492 -3.12 10.14 34.31
N PRO A 493 -3.51 8.85 34.42
CA PRO A 493 -2.61 7.71 34.37
C PRO A 493 -2.06 7.48 32.96
N ALA A 494 -0.95 8.12 32.59
CA ALA A 494 -0.01 7.39 31.77
C ALA A 494 0.49 6.28 32.68
N ALA A 495 0.28 5.02 32.28
CA ALA A 495 0.88 3.89 32.95
C ALA A 495 2.34 4.22 33.27
N ASP A 496 2.83 3.83 34.45
CA ASP A 496 4.25 3.90 34.81
C ASP A 496 5.08 3.61 33.57
N LEU A 497 5.92 4.55 33.16
CA LEU A 497 6.65 4.42 31.90
C LEU A 497 7.75 3.40 32.12
N ILE A 498 7.39 2.13 31.95
CA ILE A 498 8.32 1.01 31.98
C ILE A 498 8.96 0.97 30.60
N PRO A 499 10.30 0.99 30.48
CA PRO A 499 10.98 0.76 29.21
C PRO A 499 10.50 -0.55 28.57
N ASP A 500 10.25 -0.55 27.26
CA ASP A 500 9.90 -1.78 26.54
C ASP A 500 11.09 -2.75 26.48
N LEU A 501 12.32 -2.21 26.52
CA LEU A 501 13.56 -2.96 26.61
C LEU A 501 14.56 -2.26 27.54
N VAL A 502 15.20 -3.03 28.43
CA VAL A 502 16.32 -2.55 29.26
C VAL A 502 17.60 -3.20 28.76
N TYR A 503 18.59 -2.39 28.42
CA TYR A 503 19.88 -2.86 27.90
C TYR A 503 21.03 -1.99 28.42
N ASN A 504 22.26 -2.50 28.43
CA ASN A 504 23.42 -1.74 28.89
C ASN A 504 23.87 -0.72 27.84
N LEU A 505 23.10 0.36 27.69
CA LEU A 505 23.40 1.52 26.84
C LEU A 505 24.61 2.28 27.38
N SER A 506 25.40 2.81 26.46
CA SER A 506 26.55 3.66 26.74
C SER A 506 26.81 4.54 25.53
N LEU A 507 26.04 5.61 25.38
CA LEU A 507 26.11 6.51 24.24
C LEU A 507 27.29 7.49 24.38
N ASN A 508 27.98 7.75 23.27
CA ASN A 508 29.09 8.70 23.28
C ASN A 508 28.57 10.14 23.25
N ASN A 509 28.81 10.90 24.30
CA ASN A 509 28.44 12.33 24.38
C ASN A 509 29.06 13.21 23.27
N GLU A 510 30.17 12.78 22.64
CA GLU A 510 30.78 13.49 21.51
C GLU A 510 30.11 13.17 20.16
N GLY A 511 29.16 12.23 20.12
CA GLY A 511 28.50 11.77 18.90
C GLY A 511 28.86 10.32 18.52
N GLU A 512 27.89 9.64 17.91
CA GLU A 512 28.07 8.33 17.26
C GLU A 512 26.99 8.11 16.20
N VAL A 513 27.19 7.13 15.32
CA VAL A 513 26.19 6.73 14.32
C VAL A 513 25.37 5.57 14.86
N LEU A 514 24.06 5.76 14.99
CA LEU A 514 23.13 4.67 15.26
C LEU A 514 22.52 4.17 13.95
N ARG A 515 22.40 2.85 13.80
CA ARG A 515 21.77 2.15 12.68
C ARG A 515 20.70 1.22 13.22
N LEU A 516 19.46 1.45 12.80
CA LEU A 516 18.39 0.48 12.96
C LEU A 516 18.44 -0.47 11.77
N ILE A 517 18.71 -1.75 12.04
CA ILE A 517 18.94 -2.77 11.05
C ILE A 517 17.80 -3.79 11.16
N ASP A 518 17.10 -4.01 10.05
CA ASP A 518 16.11 -5.08 10.01
C ASP A 518 16.82 -6.45 9.97
N PRO A 519 16.10 -7.54 10.23
CA PRO A 519 16.75 -8.85 10.19
C PRO A 519 17.19 -9.36 8.79
N SER A 520 17.00 -8.60 7.70
CA SER A 520 17.56 -8.87 6.35
C SER A 520 18.96 -8.27 6.24
N ASN A 521 19.39 -7.58 7.30
CA ASN A 521 20.61 -6.80 7.43
C ASN A 521 20.58 -5.48 6.63
N ALA A 522 19.40 -5.00 6.23
CA ALA A 522 19.24 -3.69 5.61
C ALA A 522 19.12 -2.60 6.69
N ILE A 523 19.67 -1.42 6.39
CA ILE A 523 19.55 -0.25 7.26
C ILE A 523 18.19 0.39 6.98
N VAL A 524 17.32 0.39 7.99
CA VAL A 524 15.97 0.94 7.90
C VAL A 524 15.95 2.43 8.23
N ASP A 525 16.73 2.82 9.24
CA ASP A 525 16.90 4.21 9.65
C ASP A 525 18.24 4.40 10.37
N THR A 526 18.68 5.65 10.46
CA THR A 526 19.87 6.05 11.21
C THR A 526 19.58 7.21 12.15
N ALA A 527 20.48 7.42 13.11
CA ALA A 527 20.59 8.69 13.81
C ALA A 527 22.04 9.14 13.76
N ASN A 528 22.24 10.42 13.42
CA ASN A 528 23.56 11.02 13.31
C ASN A 528 24.46 10.29 12.28
N SER A 529 23.91 9.99 11.10
CA SER A 529 24.58 9.23 10.03
C SER A 529 25.87 9.82 9.48
N ASP A 530 26.12 11.11 9.68
CA ASP A 530 27.38 11.75 9.32
C ASP A 530 28.54 11.39 10.26
N GLY A 531 28.24 10.80 11.42
CA GLY A 531 29.21 10.41 12.45
C GLY A 531 29.87 11.58 13.15
N GLY A 532 29.33 12.79 13.02
CA GLY A 532 29.78 13.99 13.70
C GLY A 532 29.25 14.08 15.14
N ALA A 533 29.33 15.27 15.71
CA ALA A 533 28.68 15.56 16.99
C ALA A 533 27.16 15.44 16.87
N TRP A 534 26.50 15.00 17.94
CA TRP A 534 25.04 14.86 17.95
C TRP A 534 24.36 16.15 17.44
N PRO A 535 23.48 16.05 16.42
CA PRO A 535 22.92 17.22 15.74
C PRO A 535 21.95 17.99 16.62
N ALA A 536 21.41 17.36 17.68
CA ALA A 536 20.62 18.02 18.69
C ALA A 536 20.72 17.30 20.05
N GLY A 537 19.97 17.79 21.02
CA GLY A 537 20.11 17.43 22.42
C GLY A 537 21.13 18.33 23.13
N VAL A 538 20.97 18.51 24.43
CA VAL A 538 21.90 19.29 25.27
C VAL A 538 22.15 18.52 26.56
N ALA A 539 23.41 18.24 26.86
CA ALA A 539 23.84 17.72 28.15
C ALA A 539 23.68 18.78 29.27
N ALA A 540 24.64 18.88 30.19
CA ALA A 540 24.55 19.90 31.23
C ALA A 540 24.41 21.32 30.64
N PRO A 541 23.54 22.18 31.23
CA PRO A 541 22.80 21.98 32.47
C PRO A 541 21.36 21.45 32.29
N THR A 542 20.87 21.24 31.07
CA THR A 542 19.44 20.99 30.83
C THR A 542 19.07 19.53 30.60
N TYR A 543 20.00 18.69 30.14
CA TYR A 543 19.77 17.26 29.85
C TYR A 543 18.54 17.04 28.95
N ALA A 544 18.44 17.84 27.89
CA ALA A 544 17.31 17.85 26.97
C ALA A 544 17.56 16.93 25.79
N THR A 545 16.62 16.04 25.49
CA THR A 545 16.78 14.98 24.49
C THR A 545 16.85 15.50 23.05
N MET A 546 17.38 14.64 22.18
CA MET A 546 17.41 14.82 20.73
C MET A 546 16.18 14.15 20.11
N GLU A 547 15.27 14.92 19.51
CA GLU A 547 13.98 14.44 18.98
C GLU A 547 13.87 14.59 17.45
N ARG A 548 13.37 13.56 16.77
CA ARG A 548 13.14 13.53 15.32
C ARG A 548 11.97 14.46 14.93
N ARG A 549 12.15 15.25 13.88
CA ARG A 549 11.13 16.14 13.29
C ARG A 549 10.30 15.36 12.26
N GLY A 550 9.35 14.55 12.73
CA GLY A 550 8.45 13.82 11.84
C GLY A 550 9.07 12.64 11.09
N VAL A 551 8.31 12.13 10.12
CA VAL A 551 8.65 10.91 9.36
C VAL A 551 9.50 11.30 8.15
N GLN A 552 10.78 11.56 8.40
CA GLN A 552 11.76 11.94 7.38
C GLN A 552 13.07 11.22 7.61
N SER A 553 13.91 11.13 6.57
CA SER A 553 15.24 10.51 6.67
C SER A 553 16.19 11.26 7.59
N ASP A 554 17.21 10.56 8.07
CA ASP A 554 18.19 11.12 9.00
C ASP A 554 19.05 12.18 8.31
N GLY A 555 19.44 13.18 9.09
CA GLY A 555 20.23 14.31 8.66
C GLY A 555 20.25 15.37 9.75
N PHE A 556 21.18 16.33 9.66
CA PHE A 556 21.37 17.36 10.68
C PHE A 556 20.06 18.12 11.03
N PHE A 557 19.22 18.41 10.03
CA PHE A 557 17.94 19.10 10.23
C PHE A 557 16.78 18.19 10.64
N ALA A 558 16.97 16.88 10.61
CA ALA A 558 15.96 15.92 11.03
C ALA A 558 15.77 15.93 12.56
N TRP A 559 16.66 16.57 13.33
CA TRP A 559 16.67 16.53 14.78
C TRP A 559 16.39 17.90 15.42
N SER A 560 15.83 17.88 16.63
CA SER A 560 15.60 19.06 17.48
C SER A 560 16.01 18.76 18.90
N THR A 561 16.55 19.75 19.61
CA THR A 561 16.66 19.66 21.06
C THR A 561 15.29 19.94 21.66
N TYR A 562 14.82 19.06 22.55
CA TYR A 562 13.62 19.32 23.33
C TYR A 562 13.73 20.68 24.04
N SER A 563 12.73 21.55 23.87
CA SER A 563 12.67 22.79 24.64
C SER A 563 11.26 23.12 25.07
N HIS A 564 10.85 22.58 26.22
CA HIS A 564 9.64 23.07 26.87
C HIS A 564 9.86 24.51 27.35
N PRO A 565 8.91 25.45 27.18
CA PRO A 565 9.03 26.80 27.70
C PRO A 565 9.02 26.78 29.23
N ALA A 566 10.21 26.67 29.83
CA ALA A 566 10.44 26.71 31.26
C ALA A 566 11.08 28.05 31.65
N ASN A 567 10.40 29.18 31.39
CA ASN A 567 10.69 30.42 32.13
C ASN A 567 9.58 31.50 32.10
N SER A 568 8.31 31.14 31.93
CA SER A 568 7.20 32.08 32.11
C SER A 568 6.63 31.91 33.52
N SER A 569 6.91 32.86 34.40
CA SER A 569 6.31 33.00 35.74
C SER A 569 4.82 33.41 35.70
N THR A 570 4.13 33.17 34.59
CA THR A 570 2.68 33.37 34.47
C THR A 570 1.99 32.04 34.16
N PRO A 571 0.94 31.67 34.91
CA PRO A 571 0.18 30.44 34.67
C PRO A 571 -0.75 30.67 33.48
N ALA A 572 -0.27 30.39 32.28
CA ALA A 572 -1.14 30.09 31.16
C ALA A 572 -1.30 28.55 31.12
N PRO A 573 -2.54 28.01 31.14
CA PRO A 573 -2.74 26.58 31.02
C PRO A 573 -2.32 26.14 29.60
N PRO A 574 -1.58 25.02 29.44
CA PRO A 574 -1.14 24.57 28.12
C PRO A 574 -2.33 24.09 27.29
N PRO A 575 -2.28 24.21 25.94
CA PRO A 575 -3.30 23.63 25.08
C PRO A 575 -3.19 22.09 24.92
N PHE A 576 -2.23 21.42 25.57
CA PHE A 576 -2.11 19.96 25.52
C PHE A 576 -1.89 19.38 26.94
N PRO A 577 -2.70 18.39 27.37
CA PRO A 577 -2.48 17.66 28.60
C PRO A 577 -1.46 16.55 28.33
N ASN A 578 -0.19 16.88 28.16
CA ASN A 578 0.85 15.84 28.05
C ASN A 578 1.18 15.30 29.46
N PRO A 579 1.22 13.97 29.65
CA PRO A 579 1.74 13.37 30.88
C PRO A 579 3.17 13.84 31.13
N VAL A 580 3.42 14.33 32.35
CA VAL A 580 4.74 14.74 32.81
C VAL A 580 5.48 13.49 33.29
N VAL A 581 6.60 13.16 32.63
CA VAL A 581 7.44 12.00 32.99
C VAL A 581 8.64 12.48 33.81
N CYS A 582 8.96 11.77 34.87
CA CYS A 582 10.05 12.07 35.80
C CYS A 582 11.08 10.94 35.77
N ASP A 583 12.34 11.27 36.06
CA ASP A 583 13.38 10.28 36.32
C ASP A 583 13.28 9.78 37.76
N HIS A 584 13.97 8.68 38.09
CA HIS A 584 13.95 8.11 39.45
C HIS A 584 14.61 8.99 40.54
N GLY A 585 15.06 10.19 40.18
CA GLY A 585 15.46 11.25 41.09
C GLY A 585 14.35 12.22 41.45
N ASP A 586 13.12 12.00 40.96
CA ASP A 586 11.99 12.94 40.96
C ASP A 586 12.22 14.19 40.07
N ASP A 587 13.22 14.19 39.19
CA ASP A 587 13.50 15.30 38.28
C ASP A 587 12.71 15.14 36.96
N LEU A 588 12.29 16.28 36.38
CA LEU A 588 11.52 16.27 35.13
C LEU A 588 12.40 15.85 33.94
N ILE A 589 11.97 14.80 33.23
CA ILE A 589 12.58 14.44 31.95
C ILE A 589 12.30 15.53 30.93
N LYS A 590 13.38 16.00 30.28
CA LYS A 590 13.33 17.02 29.23
C LYS A 590 13.28 16.35 27.86
N GLY A 591 12.19 15.65 27.61
CA GLY A 591 11.90 14.90 26.39
C GLY A 591 10.42 14.48 26.31
N THR A 592 10.07 13.65 25.33
CA THR A 592 8.69 13.21 25.06
C THR A 592 8.50 11.69 24.95
N PRO A 593 9.00 10.89 25.90
CA PRO A 593 8.90 9.44 25.81
C PRO A 593 7.44 8.96 25.72
N ARG A 594 7.19 8.04 24.78
CA ARG A 594 5.91 7.47 24.33
C ARG A 594 4.88 8.49 23.84
N GLN A 595 5.32 9.67 23.41
CA GLN A 595 4.46 10.75 22.96
C GLN A 595 4.96 11.31 21.64
N ALA A 596 4.10 12.07 20.97
CA ALA A 596 4.53 12.80 19.78
C ALA A 596 5.63 13.81 20.17
N ASN A 597 6.77 13.73 19.47
CA ASN A 597 7.92 14.63 19.68
C ASN A 597 7.50 16.09 19.76
N TRP A 598 8.10 16.84 20.68
CA TRP A 598 7.92 18.29 20.76
C TRP A 598 8.30 18.93 19.42
N GLY A 599 9.35 18.44 18.75
CA GLY A 599 9.76 18.86 17.40
C GLY A 599 8.66 18.82 16.32
N LEU A 600 7.58 18.05 16.50
CA LEU A 600 6.40 18.03 15.60
C LEU A 600 5.46 19.24 15.78
N SER A 601 5.53 19.90 16.93
CA SER A 601 4.57 20.95 17.37
C SER A 601 5.13 22.37 17.33
N VAL A 602 6.39 22.54 16.93
CA VAL A 602 7.12 23.81 17.04
C VAL A 602 7.20 24.47 15.68
N THR A 603 6.22 25.30 15.40
CA THR A 603 6.40 26.39 14.44
C THR A 603 7.33 27.42 15.07
N GLN A 604 8.44 27.77 14.42
CA GLN A 604 9.36 28.79 14.93
C GLN A 604 8.59 30.10 15.23
N THR A 605 8.70 30.60 16.45
CA THR A 605 8.04 31.85 16.88
C THR A 605 8.92 33.06 16.54
N PRO A 606 8.48 34.03 15.72
CA PRO A 606 9.17 35.30 15.56
C PRO A 606 8.94 36.22 16.78
N THR A 607 10.02 36.84 17.25
CA THR A 607 10.08 37.72 18.44
C THR A 607 9.87 39.20 18.05
N PHE A 608 8.72 39.73 18.49
CA PHE A 608 8.35 41.10 18.91
C PHE A 608 8.15 42.31 17.93
N THR A 609 6.87 42.72 17.89
CA THR A 609 6.29 44.07 18.16
C THR A 609 6.22 45.17 17.07
N ALA A 610 5.00 45.42 16.58
CA ALA A 610 4.38 46.76 16.55
C ALA A 610 2.82 46.72 16.64
N THR A 611 2.30 47.70 17.37
CA THR A 611 0.95 47.99 17.91
C THR A 611 -0.13 48.38 16.85
N PRO A 612 -1.47 48.31 17.13
CA PRO A 612 -2.55 48.27 16.12
C PRO A 612 -3.25 49.62 15.84
N PRO A 613 -4.21 49.67 14.88
CA PRO A 613 -5.52 50.23 15.22
C PRO A 613 -6.77 49.57 14.56
N ARG A 614 -7.75 49.28 15.44
CA ARG A 614 -9.23 49.42 15.40
C ARG A 614 -10.09 49.15 14.13
N THR A 615 -10.89 48.08 14.24
CA THR A 615 -12.37 47.99 14.31
C THR A 615 -13.29 48.74 13.32
N ALA A 616 -14.16 47.98 12.64
CA ALA A 616 -15.61 48.23 12.54
C ALA A 616 -16.41 46.90 12.45
N THR A 617 -17.59 46.88 13.07
CA THR A 617 -18.59 45.80 13.26
C THR A 617 -19.94 46.31 12.69
N PRO A 618 -21.09 45.60 12.70
CA PRO A 618 -21.52 44.26 12.28
C PRO A 618 -22.60 44.31 11.15
N THR A 619 -23.05 43.16 10.61
CA THR A 619 -24.49 42.91 10.31
C THR A 619 -24.79 41.39 10.36
N ARG A 620 -25.97 41.04 10.89
CA ARG A 620 -26.43 39.71 11.33
C ARG A 620 -27.42 39.04 10.34
N THR A 621 -27.23 37.73 10.12
CA THR A 621 -28.23 36.60 10.09
C THR A 621 -29.21 36.53 8.87
N PRO A 622 -29.46 35.37 8.19
CA PRO A 622 -29.87 34.10 8.81
C PRO A 622 -29.32 32.76 8.27
N THR A 623 -29.51 31.77 9.15
CA THR A 623 -29.09 30.37 9.17
C THR A 623 -29.59 29.51 8.00
N LYS A 624 -28.68 28.83 7.30
CA LYS A 624 -28.92 27.48 6.77
C LYS A 624 -27.97 26.51 7.47
N ARG A 625 -28.54 25.42 7.97
CA ARG A 625 -27.85 24.27 8.56
C ARG A 625 -26.95 23.62 7.49
N PRO A 626 -25.62 23.53 7.66
CA PRO A 626 -24.82 22.66 6.83
C PRO A 626 -24.89 21.25 7.37
N THR A 627 -25.21 20.37 6.44
CA THR A 627 -24.84 18.96 6.30
C THR A 627 -23.47 18.65 6.92
N ALA A 628 -23.34 17.43 7.46
CA ALA A 628 -22.09 16.87 7.95
C ALA A 628 -20.92 17.18 6.99
N THR A 629 -19.84 17.74 7.53
CA THR A 629 -18.59 17.96 6.81
C THR A 629 -17.54 17.04 7.42
N ALA A 630 -17.22 15.97 6.70
CA ALA A 630 -15.89 15.40 6.71
C ALA A 630 -15.24 15.77 5.36
N TYR A 631 -13.91 15.75 5.33
CA TYR A 631 -12.98 16.21 4.30
C TYR A 631 -12.64 17.71 4.34
N LEU A 632 -11.61 18.04 5.14
CA LEU A 632 -10.66 19.06 4.73
C LEU A 632 -9.56 18.35 3.93
N SER A 633 -9.75 18.19 2.63
CA SER A 633 -8.64 18.20 1.68
C SER A 633 -8.74 19.53 0.94
N ARG A 634 -7.72 20.37 1.03
CA ARG A 634 -7.52 21.58 0.20
C ARG A 634 -6.10 21.49 -0.33
N LEU A 635 -5.88 20.53 -1.22
CA LEU A 635 -4.55 20.16 -1.69
C LEU A 635 -4.22 21.01 -2.93
N VAL A 636 -3.38 22.02 -2.73
CA VAL A 636 -2.56 22.57 -3.82
C VAL A 636 -1.14 22.15 -3.49
N LEU A 637 -0.48 21.55 -4.48
CA LEU A 637 0.83 20.91 -4.33
C LEU A 637 1.83 21.49 -5.32
N ILE A 638 3.12 21.34 -5.03
CA ILE A 638 4.21 21.57 -5.97
C ILE A 638 4.26 20.35 -6.89
N ASN A 639 4.16 20.53 -8.20
CA ASN A 639 4.06 19.43 -9.16
C ASN A 639 5.40 19.09 -9.84
N GLU A 640 6.13 20.13 -10.23
CA GLU A 640 7.38 20.03 -10.99
C GLU A 640 8.20 21.30 -10.76
N PHE A 641 9.52 21.19 -10.69
CA PHE A 641 10.41 22.36 -10.77
C PHE A 641 11.74 22.02 -11.44
N LEU A 642 12.33 23.01 -12.11
CA LEU A 642 13.62 22.90 -12.77
C LEU A 642 14.62 23.83 -12.09
N PRO A 643 15.57 23.28 -11.32
CA PRO A 643 16.60 24.08 -10.67
C PRO A 643 17.76 24.45 -11.60
N ARG A 644 18.00 23.67 -12.67
CA ARG A 644 19.14 23.87 -13.56
C ARG A 644 18.75 23.93 -15.04
N PRO A 645 18.43 25.11 -15.58
CA PRO A 645 18.09 25.25 -16.99
C PRO A 645 19.34 25.15 -17.88
N GLY A 646 19.26 24.32 -18.92
CA GLY A 646 20.19 24.29 -20.05
C GLY A 646 19.61 24.87 -21.34
N SER A 647 18.32 25.20 -21.32
CA SER A 647 17.54 25.72 -22.44
C SER A 647 16.72 26.95 -22.03
N ASP A 648 16.34 27.76 -23.00
CA ASP A 648 15.47 28.94 -22.82
C ASP A 648 14.02 28.46 -22.59
N TRP A 649 13.68 28.17 -21.34
CA TRP A 649 12.37 27.63 -20.95
C TRP A 649 11.31 28.72 -20.80
N ASN A 650 11.72 29.97 -20.60
CA ASN A 650 10.81 31.12 -20.48
C ASN A 650 10.56 31.85 -21.82
N HIS A 651 11.30 31.48 -22.88
CA HIS A 651 11.27 32.04 -24.23
C HIS A 651 11.62 33.54 -24.32
N ASP A 652 12.52 34.03 -23.48
CA ASP A 652 13.00 35.42 -23.49
C ASP A 652 14.20 35.66 -24.41
N GLY A 653 14.74 34.60 -25.00
CA GLY A 653 15.87 34.63 -25.93
C GLY A 653 17.24 34.45 -25.28
N LEU A 654 17.29 34.22 -23.96
CA LEU A 654 18.50 33.98 -23.19
C LEU A 654 18.41 32.62 -22.48
N ILE A 655 19.56 32.03 -22.16
CA ILE A 655 19.64 30.81 -21.32
C ILE A 655 20.34 31.22 -20.03
N ASN A 656 19.60 31.33 -18.92
CA ASN A 656 20.12 31.79 -17.63
C ASN A 656 19.28 31.29 -16.45
N VAL A 657 19.65 31.65 -15.21
CA VAL A 657 18.93 31.25 -13.99
C VAL A 657 17.46 31.68 -13.95
N TYR A 658 17.06 32.67 -14.75
CA TYR A 658 15.67 33.10 -14.85
C TYR A 658 14.79 32.15 -15.71
N ASP A 659 15.38 31.12 -16.31
CA ASP A 659 14.70 29.98 -16.96
C ASP A 659 14.28 28.88 -15.98
N GLU A 660 14.74 28.93 -14.73
CA GLU A 660 14.23 28.07 -13.66
C GLU A 660 12.73 28.24 -13.53
N PHE A 661 12.02 27.18 -13.12
CA PHE A 661 10.58 27.28 -12.89
C PHE A 661 10.11 26.42 -11.74
N ILE A 662 9.00 26.85 -11.14
CA ILE A 662 8.22 26.09 -10.17
C ILE A 662 6.78 25.98 -10.69
N GLU A 663 6.26 24.76 -10.74
CA GLU A 663 4.88 24.45 -11.10
C GLU A 663 4.07 24.02 -9.88
N VAL A 664 2.85 24.54 -9.75
CA VAL A 664 1.87 24.10 -8.74
C VAL A 664 0.60 23.58 -9.39
N ILE A 665 -0.03 22.58 -8.79
CA ILE A 665 -1.27 21.96 -9.27
C ILE A 665 -2.39 22.02 -8.22
N ASN A 666 -3.62 22.29 -8.66
CA ASN A 666 -4.80 22.08 -7.82
C ASN A 666 -5.19 20.59 -7.85
N ALA A 667 -4.89 19.89 -6.77
CA ALA A 667 -5.18 18.48 -6.56
C ALA A 667 -6.60 18.21 -6.01
N ASP A 668 -7.35 19.26 -5.71
CA ASP A 668 -8.67 19.16 -5.12
C ASP A 668 -9.78 19.05 -6.20
N SER A 669 -10.95 18.62 -5.77
CA SER A 669 -12.19 18.54 -6.55
C SER A 669 -12.95 19.87 -6.67
N VAL A 670 -12.44 20.94 -6.04
CA VAL A 670 -13.01 22.29 -6.05
C VAL A 670 -12.03 23.32 -6.58
N ASP A 671 -12.57 24.43 -7.10
CA ASP A 671 -11.78 25.58 -7.54
C ASP A 671 -11.04 26.22 -6.34
N ILE A 672 -9.73 26.45 -6.47
CA ILE A 672 -8.89 27.07 -5.43
C ILE A 672 -8.35 28.42 -5.94
N ASN A 673 -8.53 29.47 -5.13
CA ASN A 673 -7.91 30.77 -5.39
C ASN A 673 -6.55 30.88 -4.68
N LEU A 674 -5.50 31.16 -5.44
CA LEU A 674 -4.12 31.33 -4.97
C LEU A 674 -3.82 32.73 -4.40
N LYS A 675 -4.81 33.61 -4.29
CA LYS A 675 -4.63 34.97 -3.74
C LYS A 675 -3.97 34.94 -2.36
N GLY A 676 -2.78 35.54 -2.29
CA GLY A 676 -2.00 35.66 -1.06
C GLY A 676 -1.17 34.43 -0.70
N TRP A 677 -1.20 33.37 -1.51
CA TRP A 677 -0.24 32.27 -1.41
C TRP A 677 1.14 32.74 -1.86
N GLN A 678 2.20 32.05 -1.43
CA GLN A 678 3.58 32.40 -1.73
C GLN A 678 4.38 31.17 -2.17
N LEU A 679 5.38 31.39 -3.02
CA LEU A 679 6.48 30.47 -3.29
C LEU A 679 7.75 30.99 -2.61
N ASP A 680 8.60 30.08 -2.15
CA ASP A 680 9.83 30.41 -1.41
C ASP A 680 10.86 29.29 -1.64
N ASP A 681 12.15 29.63 -1.71
CA ASP A 681 13.25 28.69 -1.97
C ASP A 681 14.01 28.25 -0.71
N VAL A 682 13.80 28.90 0.44
CA VAL A 682 14.19 28.38 1.75
C VAL A 682 13.63 29.26 2.86
N ALA A 683 13.25 28.67 3.99
CA ALA A 683 12.64 29.43 5.08
C ALA A 683 13.57 30.51 5.67
N ASN A 684 13.22 31.78 5.47
CA ASN A 684 13.90 32.96 6.05
C ASN A 684 15.36 33.14 5.58
N SER A 685 15.70 32.61 4.41
CA SER A 685 16.99 32.74 3.74
C SER A 685 16.74 32.74 2.22
N GLY A 686 17.77 32.80 1.38
CA GLY A 686 17.58 32.67 -0.07
C GLY A 686 16.90 33.89 -0.71
N SER A 687 16.03 33.65 -1.68
CA SER A 687 15.27 34.69 -2.37
C SER A 687 14.11 35.21 -1.51
N GLU A 688 13.60 36.39 -1.84
CA GLU A 688 12.39 36.89 -1.16
C GLU A 688 11.15 36.10 -1.61
N PRO A 689 10.25 35.68 -0.69
CA PRO A 689 9.06 34.92 -1.06
C PRO A 689 8.20 35.63 -2.12
N PHE A 690 7.85 34.89 -3.17
CA PHE A 690 7.05 35.38 -4.27
C PHE A 690 5.55 35.21 -4.00
N VAL A 691 4.81 36.31 -3.87
CA VAL A 691 3.35 36.28 -3.70
C VAL A 691 2.66 35.92 -5.02
N LEU A 692 1.93 34.80 -5.03
CA LEU A 692 1.20 34.31 -6.20
C LEU A 692 0.08 35.29 -6.61
N PRO A 693 -0.14 35.49 -7.92
CA PRO A 693 -1.21 36.34 -8.43
C PRO A 693 -2.60 35.81 -8.07
N ASP A 694 -3.61 36.69 -8.08
CA ASP A 694 -5.02 36.33 -7.86
C ASP A 694 -5.54 35.48 -9.05
N LYS A 695 -5.25 34.17 -8.98
CA LYS A 695 -5.59 33.16 -9.99
C LYS A 695 -6.39 32.04 -9.35
N VAL A 696 -7.51 31.68 -9.97
CA VAL A 696 -8.33 30.53 -9.60
C VAL A 696 -7.91 29.33 -10.43
N LEU A 697 -7.44 28.27 -9.79
CA LEU A 697 -7.15 26.98 -10.40
C LEU A 697 -8.36 26.06 -10.25
N LYS A 698 -8.88 25.53 -11.36
CA LYS A 698 -9.86 24.45 -11.34
C LYS A 698 -9.20 23.11 -10.97
N PRO A 699 -9.97 22.08 -10.60
CA PRO A 699 -9.45 20.73 -10.38
C PRO A 699 -8.52 20.26 -11.52
N GLY A 700 -7.31 19.83 -11.18
CA GLY A 700 -6.27 19.38 -12.10
C GLY A 700 -5.59 20.48 -12.91
N GLN A 701 -5.91 21.77 -12.72
CA GLN A 701 -5.21 22.86 -13.39
C GLN A 701 -3.90 23.21 -12.68
N ARG A 702 -2.90 23.59 -13.47
CA ARG A 702 -1.57 24.00 -13.01
C ARG A 702 -1.23 25.46 -13.31
N ALA A 703 -0.24 25.97 -12.58
CA ALA A 703 0.37 27.27 -12.82
C ALA A 703 1.89 27.16 -12.70
N VAL A 704 2.59 27.69 -13.70
CA VAL A 704 4.05 27.75 -13.77
C VAL A 704 4.49 29.17 -13.42
N TYR A 705 5.55 29.28 -12.64
CA TYR A 705 6.21 30.53 -12.28
C TYR A 705 7.70 30.40 -12.56
N TYR A 706 8.18 31.13 -13.56
CA TYR A 706 9.60 31.17 -13.93
C TYR A 706 10.39 32.10 -13.01
N GLY A 707 11.69 31.86 -12.85
CA GLY A 707 12.62 32.71 -12.10
C GLY A 707 12.56 34.18 -12.54
N LEU A 708 12.35 34.44 -13.84
CA LEU A 708 12.17 35.80 -14.36
C LEU A 708 10.96 36.54 -13.74
N GLN A 709 9.89 35.79 -13.45
CA GLN A 709 8.65 36.32 -12.89
C GLN A 709 8.67 36.30 -11.36
N SER A 710 9.10 35.19 -10.78
CA SER A 710 9.06 34.93 -9.34
C SER A 710 10.20 35.62 -8.61
N ASN A 711 11.35 35.76 -9.28
CA ASN A 711 12.63 36.10 -8.67
C ASN A 711 13.03 35.14 -7.53
N ILE A 712 12.51 33.91 -7.58
CA ILE A 712 12.94 32.76 -6.80
C ILE A 712 14.02 32.06 -7.63
N LEU A 713 15.21 31.91 -7.06
CA LEU A 713 16.39 31.34 -7.73
C LEU A 713 16.84 30.09 -6.98
N LEU A 714 16.72 28.94 -7.63
CA LEU A 714 16.91 27.61 -7.09
C LEU A 714 18.38 27.18 -7.19
N SER A 715 19.04 26.94 -6.06
CA SER A 715 20.47 26.60 -6.02
C SER A 715 20.82 25.26 -6.68
N ASP A 716 21.85 25.20 -7.54
CA ASP A 716 22.34 23.95 -8.15
C ASP A 716 22.92 22.96 -7.14
N GLY A 717 23.39 23.45 -5.99
CA GLY A 717 23.98 22.67 -4.90
C GLY A 717 22.95 22.09 -3.92
N GLY A 718 21.67 22.18 -4.27
CA GLY A 718 20.52 21.78 -3.47
C GLY A 718 19.80 22.97 -2.86
N ASP A 719 18.49 22.86 -2.75
CA ASP A 719 17.60 23.89 -2.22
C ASP A 719 16.23 23.32 -1.82
N THR A 720 15.31 24.17 -1.34
CA THR A 720 13.96 23.76 -0.90
C THR A 720 12.85 24.58 -1.59
N VAL A 721 12.03 23.96 -2.44
CA VAL A 721 10.83 24.63 -2.95
C VAL A 721 9.70 24.56 -1.92
N ARG A 722 9.13 25.70 -1.52
CA ARG A 722 8.03 25.78 -0.55
C ARG A 722 6.82 26.48 -1.15
N LEU A 723 5.65 25.88 -0.99
CA LEU A 723 4.36 26.51 -1.26
C LEU A 723 3.71 26.91 0.04
N ILE A 724 3.38 28.19 0.21
CA ILE A 724 2.87 28.76 1.45
C ILE A 724 1.47 29.34 1.21
N ARG A 725 0.53 29.03 2.10
CA ARG A 725 -0.85 29.51 2.07
C ARG A 725 -0.95 30.97 2.48
N SER A 726 -2.09 31.59 2.18
CA SER A 726 -2.36 32.99 2.58
C SER A 726 -2.45 33.24 4.08
N ASN A 727 -2.56 32.20 4.91
CA ASN A 727 -2.48 32.29 6.37
C ASN A 727 -1.03 32.11 6.91
N GLY A 728 -0.04 31.91 6.03
CA GLY A 728 1.37 31.70 6.38
C GLY A 728 1.74 30.25 6.67
N GLU A 729 0.81 29.30 6.60
CA GLU A 729 1.11 27.87 6.74
C GLU A 729 1.76 27.32 5.46
N VAL A 730 2.75 26.44 5.57
CA VAL A 730 3.28 25.69 4.43
C VAL A 730 2.21 24.72 3.94
N ALA A 731 1.81 24.86 2.68
CA ALA A 731 0.88 23.97 2.00
C ALA A 731 1.58 22.69 1.51
N ASP A 732 2.79 22.85 0.99
CA ASP A 732 3.61 21.77 0.44
C ASP A 732 5.09 22.21 0.40
N LEU A 733 6.02 21.26 0.45
CA LEU A 733 7.45 21.54 0.25
C LEU A 733 8.17 20.37 -0.43
N GLN A 734 9.25 20.67 -1.13
CA GLN A 734 10.12 19.66 -1.72
C GLN A 734 11.59 20.10 -1.66
N ASP A 735 12.43 19.25 -1.06
CA ASP A 735 13.88 19.42 -1.03
C ASP A 735 14.54 18.69 -2.21
N TYR A 736 15.63 19.23 -2.73
CA TYR A 736 16.52 18.51 -3.65
C TYR A 736 17.98 18.76 -3.28
N LYS A 737 18.82 17.75 -3.52
CA LYS A 737 20.21 17.74 -3.01
C LYS A 737 21.23 18.34 -3.98
N PHE A 738 21.17 18.00 -5.26
CA PHE A 738 22.10 18.51 -6.27
C PHE A 738 21.46 18.47 -7.66
N ALA A 739 21.44 19.59 -8.38
CA ALA A 739 21.02 19.65 -9.77
C ALA A 739 22.18 19.23 -10.70
N ARG A 740 22.38 17.93 -10.84
CA ARG A 740 23.58 17.38 -11.49
C ARG A 740 23.65 17.66 -12.99
N PHE A 741 22.51 17.65 -13.67
CA PHE A 741 22.43 17.78 -15.12
C PHE A 741 21.49 18.93 -15.49
N PRO A 742 21.82 19.72 -16.53
CA PRO A 742 20.91 20.72 -17.05
C PRO A 742 19.69 20.07 -17.70
N ASP A 743 18.56 20.77 -17.70
CA ASP A 743 17.29 20.33 -18.29
C ASP A 743 16.79 18.99 -17.72
N VAL A 744 16.96 18.80 -16.41
CA VAL A 744 16.38 17.70 -15.64
C VAL A 744 15.56 18.29 -14.49
N SER A 745 14.25 18.05 -14.50
CA SER A 745 13.34 18.54 -13.48
C SER A 745 13.15 17.53 -12.35
N GLU A 746 12.80 18.05 -11.19
CA GLU A 746 12.23 17.30 -10.08
C GLU A 746 10.71 17.28 -10.26
N CYS A 747 10.10 16.10 -10.38
CA CYS A 747 8.67 15.98 -10.72
C CYS A 747 7.97 14.80 -10.04
N GLN A 748 6.66 14.88 -9.87
CA GLN A 748 5.83 13.77 -9.40
C GLN A 748 5.40 12.87 -10.58
N TYR A 749 5.81 11.59 -10.62
CA TYR A 749 5.51 10.67 -11.72
C TYR A 749 5.28 9.21 -11.26
N PRO A 750 4.33 8.44 -11.84
CA PRO A 750 3.39 8.81 -12.91
C PRO A 750 2.23 9.68 -12.41
N GLU A 751 1.70 10.55 -13.28
CA GLU A 751 0.51 11.36 -12.99
C GLU A 751 -0.80 10.59 -13.31
N GLY A 752 -1.81 10.68 -12.43
CA GLY A 752 -3.15 10.14 -12.66
C GLY A 752 -4.25 10.95 -11.94
N PRO A 753 -5.54 10.82 -12.33
CA PRO A 753 -6.64 11.53 -11.67
C PRO A 753 -6.76 11.09 -10.21
N GLY A 754 -6.44 11.98 -9.27
CA GLY A 754 -6.44 11.67 -7.83
C GLY A 754 -5.25 10.85 -7.33
N TYR A 755 -4.23 10.66 -8.19
CA TYR A 755 -2.98 9.95 -7.87
C TYR A 755 -1.79 10.83 -8.25
N PHE A 756 -1.02 11.24 -7.24
CA PHE A 756 0.25 11.92 -7.44
C PHE A 756 1.37 10.89 -7.29
N GLY A 757 2.24 10.81 -8.29
CA GLY A 757 3.32 9.84 -8.35
C GLY A 757 4.40 10.10 -7.30
N VAL A 758 5.44 9.27 -7.32
CA VAL A 758 6.62 9.47 -6.46
C VAL A 758 7.46 10.61 -7.03
N TRP A 759 8.08 11.43 -6.17
CA TRP A 759 9.07 12.41 -6.59
C TRP A 759 10.24 11.73 -7.30
N ARG A 760 10.57 12.22 -8.48
CA ARG A 760 11.67 11.74 -9.33
C ARG A 760 12.58 12.89 -9.71
N GLN A 761 13.88 12.59 -9.75
CA GLN A 761 14.96 13.55 -10.02
C GLN A 761 15.52 13.44 -11.44
N ASP A 762 14.81 12.72 -12.31
CA ASP A 762 15.23 12.39 -13.67
C ASP A 762 14.08 12.60 -14.67
N CYS A 763 13.22 13.58 -14.39
CA CYS A 763 12.13 13.97 -15.27
C CYS A 763 12.63 14.89 -16.41
N PHE A 764 11.96 14.78 -17.56
CA PHE A 764 12.10 15.76 -18.63
C PHE A 764 11.24 16.98 -18.27
N PRO A 765 11.76 18.22 -18.33
CA PRO A 765 10.99 19.39 -17.92
C PRO A 765 9.74 19.60 -18.79
N THR A 766 8.58 19.75 -18.15
CA THR A 766 7.28 19.81 -18.82
C THR A 766 6.41 21.01 -18.40
N PRO A 767 6.94 22.25 -18.32
CA PRO A 767 6.22 23.38 -17.76
C PRO A 767 4.85 23.58 -18.43
N GLY A 768 3.79 23.51 -17.64
CA GLY A 768 2.41 23.73 -18.08
C GLY A 768 1.77 22.52 -18.77
N THR A 769 2.44 21.37 -18.81
CA THR A 769 1.91 20.10 -19.33
C THR A 769 1.96 18.98 -18.28
N ALA A 770 1.60 17.75 -18.63
CA ALA A 770 1.69 16.62 -17.69
C ALA A 770 3.13 16.11 -17.65
N ASN A 771 3.61 15.71 -16.46
CA ASN A 771 4.98 15.24 -16.24
C ASN A 771 5.35 14.06 -17.16
N LYS A 772 6.57 14.10 -17.72
CA LYS A 772 7.12 13.06 -18.60
C LYS A 772 8.57 12.76 -18.28
N LEU A 773 9.02 11.58 -18.66
CA LEU A 773 10.44 11.19 -18.57
C LEU A 773 11.24 11.53 -19.83
N THR A 774 10.56 11.91 -20.92
CA THR A 774 11.19 12.23 -22.21
C THR A 774 10.42 13.33 -22.95
N GLY A 775 11.13 14.11 -23.78
CA GLY A 775 10.56 15.17 -24.61
C GLY A 775 11.59 15.83 -25.52
N ASP A 776 11.18 16.91 -26.20
CA ASP A 776 12.00 17.69 -27.11
C ASP A 776 12.37 19.04 -26.47
N LEU A 777 13.66 19.43 -26.52
CA LEU A 777 14.13 20.70 -25.96
C LEU A 777 13.58 21.92 -26.73
N PRO A 778 13.39 23.07 -26.06
CA PRO A 778 13.07 24.33 -26.72
C PRO A 778 14.08 24.68 -27.83
N PRO A 779 13.64 25.26 -28.97
CA PRO A 779 14.54 25.67 -30.04
C PRO A 779 15.48 26.80 -29.58
N ILE A 780 16.78 26.64 -29.82
CA ILE A 780 17.80 27.64 -29.49
C ILE A 780 17.55 28.91 -30.34
N PRO A 781 17.48 30.12 -29.75
CA PRO A 781 17.26 31.36 -30.50
C PRO A 781 18.37 31.62 -31.53
N GLU A 782 18.02 31.64 -32.82
CA GLU A 782 18.95 31.78 -33.95
C GLU A 782 19.47 33.23 -34.17
N GLU A 783 18.99 34.23 -33.40
CA GLU A 783 19.11 35.66 -33.75
C GLU A 783 20.17 36.50 -33.00
N LEU A 784 20.89 35.95 -32.01
CA LEU A 784 22.05 36.64 -31.42
C LEU A 784 23.33 35.86 -31.75
N GLY A 785 24.05 36.34 -32.77
CA GLY A 785 25.33 35.80 -33.24
C GLY A 785 26.50 35.88 -32.25
N LEU A 786 26.21 35.81 -30.96
CA LEU A 786 27.11 35.56 -29.85
C LEU A 786 26.41 34.51 -28.98
N VAL A 787 26.76 33.25 -29.18
CA VAL A 787 26.45 32.20 -28.20
C VAL A 787 27.23 32.59 -26.96
N GLU A 788 26.59 33.25 -25.98
CA GLU A 788 27.15 33.25 -24.64
C GLU A 788 27.26 31.78 -24.23
N PRO A 789 28.48 31.27 -23.97
CA PRO A 789 28.61 29.88 -23.57
C PRO A 789 27.85 29.73 -22.25
N VAL A 790 26.89 28.81 -22.22
CA VAL A 790 26.22 28.37 -20.99
C VAL A 790 27.29 28.15 -19.94
N CYS A 791 27.23 28.88 -18.83
CA CYS A 791 28.13 28.66 -17.71
C CYS A 791 27.81 27.26 -17.16
N LEU A 792 28.61 26.26 -17.56
CA LEU A 792 28.45 24.87 -17.11
C LEU A 792 28.85 24.69 -15.64
N LEU A 793 29.38 25.75 -15.02
CA LEU A 793 29.75 25.77 -13.62
C LEU A 793 28.51 26.00 -12.76
N PRO A 794 28.33 25.22 -11.68
CA PRO A 794 27.24 25.42 -10.73
C PRO A 794 27.22 26.86 -10.20
N ASP A 795 26.02 27.41 -10.07
CA ASP A 795 25.82 28.75 -9.51
C ASP A 795 26.20 28.87 -8.01
N THR A 796 26.41 27.75 -7.33
CA THR A 796 26.90 27.65 -5.95
C THR A 796 28.40 27.88 -5.77
N LEU A 797 29.14 28.09 -6.86
CA LEU A 797 30.57 28.41 -6.77
C LEU A 797 30.78 29.86 -6.32
N ILE A 798 31.83 30.10 -5.53
CA ILE A 798 32.20 31.43 -5.03
C ILE A 798 32.25 32.41 -6.21
N GLU A 799 31.66 33.58 -6.04
CA GLU A 799 31.50 34.57 -7.12
C GLU A 799 32.83 34.91 -7.80
N ASP A 800 33.94 34.96 -7.06
CA ASP A 800 35.28 35.16 -7.63
C ASP A 800 35.70 34.04 -8.61
N PHE A 801 35.30 32.79 -8.37
CA PHE A 801 35.51 31.64 -9.27
C PHE A 801 34.57 31.71 -10.49
N ARG A 802 33.30 32.04 -10.25
CA ARG A 802 32.31 32.22 -11.34
C ARG A 802 32.72 33.38 -12.26
N LEU A 803 33.18 34.50 -11.69
CA LEU A 803 33.67 35.65 -12.43
C LEU A 803 34.95 35.31 -13.21
N ALA A 804 35.87 34.54 -12.64
CA ALA A 804 37.11 34.11 -13.28
C ALA A 804 36.88 33.16 -14.48
N GLU A 805 35.86 32.31 -14.42
CA GLU A 805 35.70 31.19 -15.36
C GLU A 805 34.52 31.33 -16.33
N CYS A 806 33.45 32.05 -15.96
CA CYS A 806 32.21 32.13 -16.77
C CYS A 806 31.94 33.47 -17.47
N ASN A 807 32.62 34.57 -17.11
CA ASN A 807 32.36 35.91 -17.68
C ASN A 807 33.41 36.38 -18.72
N GLY A 808 34.13 35.45 -19.34
CA GLY A 808 35.11 35.73 -20.40
C GLY A 808 34.55 35.52 -21.81
N TYR A 809 34.67 36.51 -22.70
CA TYR A 809 34.42 36.33 -24.14
C TYR A 809 35.50 35.43 -24.75
N GLY A 810 35.28 34.12 -24.76
CA GLY A 810 36.12 33.19 -25.50
C GLY A 810 35.96 31.75 -25.03
N ALA A 811 35.62 30.87 -25.96
CA ALA A 811 35.53 29.43 -25.75
C ALA A 811 36.83 28.90 -25.10
N GLU A 812 36.68 28.42 -23.85
CA GLU A 812 37.68 27.89 -22.90
C GLU A 812 38.10 28.84 -21.76
N MET A 813 37.20 28.91 -20.76
CA MET A 813 37.40 29.02 -19.30
C MET A 813 38.14 30.23 -18.70
N TRP A 814 38.45 31.32 -19.43
CA TRP A 814 39.27 32.41 -18.85
C TRP A 814 38.67 33.82 -19.01
N ASN A 815 38.27 34.45 -17.89
CA ASN A 815 37.96 35.89 -17.81
C ASN A 815 39.25 36.71 -17.69
N THR A 816 39.71 37.22 -18.81
CA THR A 816 40.94 38.03 -18.91
C THR A 816 40.89 39.31 -18.11
N TRP A 817 39.73 39.98 -17.98
CA TRP A 817 39.62 41.19 -17.14
C TRP A 817 39.88 40.90 -15.66
N TYR A 818 39.36 39.77 -15.16
CA TYR A 818 39.55 39.36 -13.77
C TYR A 818 41.04 39.07 -13.51
N TRP A 819 41.66 38.24 -14.35
CA TRP A 819 43.05 37.84 -14.18
C TRP A 819 44.05 38.98 -14.47
N ASP A 820 43.76 39.91 -15.38
CA ASP A 820 44.63 41.08 -15.61
C ASP A 820 44.55 42.10 -14.47
N LYS A 821 43.40 42.17 -13.77
CA LYS A 821 43.20 43.07 -12.63
C LYS A 821 43.75 42.50 -11.32
N TYR A 822 43.76 41.18 -11.16
CA TYR A 822 44.09 40.50 -9.90
C TYR A 822 45.28 39.51 -9.99
N GLY A 823 45.93 39.38 -11.16
CA GLY A 823 46.90 38.32 -11.45
C GLY A 823 48.32 38.46 -10.87
N TRP A 824 48.89 37.28 -10.59
CA TRP A 824 50.31 36.93 -10.38
C TRP A 824 51.06 37.64 -9.24
N GLY A 825 50.47 37.61 -8.03
CA GLY A 825 51.13 37.91 -6.75
C GLY A 825 50.77 36.84 -5.70
N PRO A 826 51.50 36.74 -4.56
CA PRO A 826 51.26 35.67 -3.59
C PRO A 826 49.83 35.77 -3.08
N GLY A 827 49.12 34.64 -3.10
CA GLY A 827 47.69 34.44 -2.83
C GLY A 827 46.94 35.57 -2.13
N LYS A 828 45.78 35.91 -2.70
CA LYS A 828 44.83 36.83 -2.06
C LYS A 828 43.95 35.99 -1.11
N ASN A 829 43.92 36.33 0.18
CA ASN A 829 42.89 35.81 1.06
C ASN A 829 41.53 36.35 0.59
N VAL A 830 40.56 35.46 0.44
CA VAL A 830 39.16 35.80 0.17
C VAL A 830 38.60 36.36 1.47
N GLU A 831 38.74 37.67 1.67
CA GLU A 831 38.13 38.35 2.82
C GLU A 831 36.63 38.43 2.60
N GLU A 832 35.89 37.89 3.58
CA GLU A 832 34.43 37.75 3.65
C GLU A 832 33.86 36.53 2.93
N ASN A 833 34.07 35.35 3.53
CA ASN A 833 33.13 34.25 3.40
C ASN A 833 32.43 34.07 4.74
N ASN A 834 31.13 34.37 4.81
CA ASN A 834 30.29 33.99 5.95
C ASN A 834 29.94 32.47 5.92
N SER A 835 30.78 31.64 5.30
CA SER A 835 30.66 30.19 5.36
C SER A 835 31.51 29.63 6.49
N GLN A 836 31.14 28.45 6.97
CA GLN A 836 31.79 27.78 8.11
C GLN A 836 33.19 27.22 7.80
N TRP A 837 33.73 27.45 6.60
CA TRP A 837 35.00 26.89 6.15
C TRP A 837 35.93 27.97 5.56
N GLU A 838 37.16 28.05 6.08
CA GLU A 838 38.23 28.84 5.46
C GLU A 838 38.60 28.21 4.10
N ALA A 839 38.24 28.88 3.01
CA ALA A 839 38.65 28.48 1.67
C ALA A 839 39.98 29.17 1.29
N TRP A 840 40.94 28.37 0.86
CA TRP A 840 42.26 28.79 0.39
C TRP A 840 42.34 28.63 -1.14
N VAL A 841 42.96 29.60 -1.82
CA VAL A 841 43.34 29.48 -3.24
C VAL A 841 44.86 29.66 -3.32
N GLU A 842 45.56 28.67 -3.88
CA GLU A 842 47.02 28.71 -4.12
C GLU A 842 47.37 29.47 -5.40
#